data_AF-A0A369IB01-F1
#
_entry.id   AF-A0A369IB01-F1
#
_cell.length_a   1.000
_cell.length_b   1.000
_cell.length_c   1.000
_cell.angle_alpha   90.00
_cell.angle_beta   90.00
_cell.angle_gamma   90.00
#
_symmetry.space_group_name_H-M   'P 1'
#
loop_
_entity.id
_entity.type
_entity.pdbx_description
1 polymer ?
#
loop_
_entity_poly.entity_id
_entity_poly.type
_entity_poly.pdbx_seq_one_letter_code
_entity_poly.pdbx_strand_id
1 'polypeptide(L)'
;MNYKFALAFCLFPFLCFSQDVLLFKPDSVRKEFEAVKVSNNLKIDGLLNDKEWQLAKPKSDFVEIDPHQGKIPRHRTEMRALYNQHYLYIGVFNYDTLGKKSIRVIDFKRDFNTRNSDFVGMTIDGFNDRRNAMVFTTNPHGVQRDFLAFDANYIDLDWDGLWRVRTARLDSGWVAEFAIPWKTLRYAKSDSVFQSWGFNLNRSRRMTNENYAFSPFPRSFNVLRMDYAGIIKGLQPPPPTANVRIQPFFLTSYDRYRNMDGRKPQDAAVKLGGEVKWAINSRAVLDLTFNTDFAQADADRQVNNVTRFSVLFPERRQFFLENASLFGIGVGPAADMSGGSMRIQPFFSRQIGLDGGGNPIPIDAGARFVSRSAKTNYGAMYIRQRGTDSSPLTNYFVGRYSENFGKQSRLGALVTVKNDTGNTNIVGNLDGFVRFNEAHSLNWMFNLSHDSKGNVTGVAGAAQYYYATNQWKIWWTQSLISKSYNPAVGFISRTDVIGTTPGIFWFYRGKHIPFKKIIRSFEPSLLVEFYNQASTGRLIERSYGLSPFWIMLQSGGFMGHVMTPTYQYLTEPFSPLGVKIAAGAYNYTRHAVYWGSDGSKKLSFTWNGEYGTYYDGKLNTTNLSVLVAPVPHISITGRFNRNNFRNVGVNNTTKNIDLLSVEGRFAANPRLQLIGFYQRNTDTKANNFNIRLSWEYQPLSFIYIVFNKREFQSTTRLDNRSQEDHLIAKISYLRQL
;
A
#
# COMPACT_ATOMS: atom_id res chain seq x y z
N MET A 1 -24.14 -45.44 11.26
CA MET A 1 -25.28 -44.67 11.84
C MET A 1 -25.47 -43.41 11.01
N ASN A 2 -26.69 -43.19 10.56
CA ASN A 2 -27.12 -42.19 9.57
C ASN A 2 -26.79 -40.73 9.96
N TYR A 3 -26.18 -39.96 9.05
CA TYR A 3 -26.38 -38.51 8.96
C TYR A 3 -26.45 -38.08 7.50
N LYS A 4 -27.68 -37.96 6.99
CA LYS A 4 -27.99 -37.21 5.77
C LYS A 4 -27.92 -35.72 6.11
N PHE A 5 -26.90 -35.01 5.65
CA PHE A 5 -26.95 -33.55 5.57
C PHE A 5 -27.33 -33.16 4.14
N ALA A 6 -28.60 -32.86 3.94
CA ALA A 6 -29.07 -32.18 2.75
C ALA A 6 -28.74 -30.68 2.89
N LEU A 7 -27.74 -30.20 2.15
CA LEU A 7 -27.53 -28.77 1.94
C LEU A 7 -28.61 -28.29 0.97
N ALA A 8 -29.76 -27.87 1.48
CA ALA A 8 -30.77 -27.17 0.69
C ALA A 8 -30.27 -25.73 0.46
N PHE A 9 -29.52 -25.51 -0.62
CA PHE A 9 -29.37 -24.18 -1.21
C PHE A 9 -30.75 -23.82 -1.78
N CYS A 10 -31.48 -22.92 -1.11
CA CYS A 10 -32.65 -22.30 -1.71
C CYS A 10 -32.20 -21.51 -2.95
N LEU A 11 -32.34 -22.13 -4.12
CA LEU A 11 -32.40 -21.47 -5.42
C LEU A 11 -33.63 -20.57 -5.42
N PHE A 12 -33.51 -19.35 -4.91
CA PHE A 12 -34.43 -18.29 -5.29
C PHE A 12 -34.20 -18.00 -6.78
N PRO A 13 -35.23 -18.11 -7.64
CA PRO A 13 -35.09 -17.71 -9.03
C PRO A 13 -34.82 -16.21 -9.05
N PHE A 14 -33.58 -15.84 -9.39
CA PHE A 14 -33.21 -14.49 -9.79
C PHE A 14 -33.97 -14.16 -11.07
N LEU A 15 -35.19 -13.65 -10.93
CA LEU A 15 -35.79 -12.85 -11.99
C LEU A 15 -34.85 -11.65 -12.21
N CYS A 16 -34.20 -11.64 -13.37
CA CYS A 16 -33.33 -10.58 -13.85
C CYS A 16 -34.07 -9.24 -13.79
N PHE A 17 -33.81 -8.47 -12.74
CA PHE A 17 -34.16 -7.05 -12.67
C PHE A 17 -32.98 -6.26 -13.22
N SER A 18 -33.20 -5.56 -14.34
CA SER A 18 -32.27 -4.66 -15.02
C SER A 18 -31.40 -3.87 -14.03
N GLN A 19 -30.15 -4.30 -13.92
CA GLN A 19 -29.01 -3.44 -13.69
C GLN A 19 -28.14 -3.58 -14.93
N ASP A 20 -28.47 -2.81 -15.97
CA ASP A 20 -27.49 -2.39 -16.95
C ASP A 20 -26.39 -1.62 -16.18
N VAL A 21 -25.11 -1.95 -16.21
CA VAL A 21 -24.29 -2.50 -17.30
C VAL A 21 -23.23 -3.43 -16.69
N LEU A 22 -23.24 -4.71 -17.10
CA LEU A 22 -22.06 -5.58 -17.13
C LEU A 22 -20.91 -4.77 -17.76
N LEU A 23 -19.70 -4.80 -17.18
CA LEU A 23 -18.53 -4.01 -17.62
C LEU A 23 -18.60 -3.49 -19.06
N PHE A 24 -18.67 -2.17 -19.25
CA PHE A 24 -18.58 -1.59 -20.58
C PHE A 24 -17.14 -1.68 -21.09
N LYS A 25 -16.96 -1.89 -22.40
CA LYS A 25 -15.63 -1.90 -23.04
C LYS A 25 -15.05 -0.48 -23.09
N PRO A 26 -13.72 -0.33 -23.14
CA PRO A 26 -13.12 0.97 -23.39
C PRO A 26 -13.62 1.60 -24.69
N ASP A 27 -13.75 2.92 -24.71
CA ASP A 27 -14.20 3.65 -25.89
C ASP A 27 -13.26 3.40 -27.08
N SER A 28 -13.83 3.10 -28.25
CA SER A 28 -13.06 2.93 -29.49
C SER A 28 -12.38 4.23 -29.91
N VAL A 29 -13.05 5.36 -29.70
CA VAL A 29 -12.53 6.71 -29.87
C VAL A 29 -12.31 7.31 -28.48
N ARG A 30 -11.04 7.51 -28.12
CA ARG A 30 -10.68 8.06 -26.80
C ARG A 30 -11.06 9.53 -26.72
N LYS A 31 -11.63 9.92 -25.59
CA LYS A 31 -11.98 11.31 -25.29
C LYS A 31 -10.73 12.20 -25.26
N GLU A 32 -10.83 13.37 -25.89
CA GLU A 32 -9.66 14.22 -26.15
C GLU A 32 -9.64 15.48 -25.29
N PHE A 33 -8.43 15.88 -24.90
CA PHE A 33 -8.10 17.10 -24.18
C PHE A 33 -6.87 17.75 -24.83
N GLU A 34 -6.89 19.05 -25.06
CA GLU A 34 -5.82 19.74 -25.78
C GLU A 34 -4.93 20.54 -24.82
N ALA A 35 -3.61 20.46 -25.02
CA ALA A 35 -2.63 21.28 -24.34
C ALA A 35 -2.14 22.39 -25.27
N VAL A 36 -2.08 23.63 -24.76
CA VAL A 36 -1.67 24.81 -25.54
C VAL A 36 -0.27 25.26 -25.15
N LYS A 37 0.57 25.57 -26.14
CA LYS A 37 1.92 26.07 -25.92
C LYS A 37 1.91 27.52 -25.42
N VAL A 38 2.75 27.82 -24.45
CA VAL A 38 3.00 29.18 -23.94
C VAL A 38 4.50 29.44 -23.84
N SER A 39 4.90 30.71 -23.94
CA SER A 39 6.32 31.11 -23.91
C SER A 39 6.82 31.39 -22.50
N ASN A 40 5.97 31.93 -21.63
CA ASN A 40 6.35 32.37 -20.29
C ASN A 40 6.26 31.23 -19.27
N ASN A 41 7.00 31.37 -18.17
CA ASN A 41 6.77 30.56 -16.97
C ASN A 41 5.57 31.14 -16.21
N LEU A 42 4.65 30.27 -15.79
CA LEU A 42 3.49 30.68 -15.01
C LEU A 42 3.85 30.80 -13.53
N LYS A 43 3.20 31.75 -12.85
CA LYS A 43 3.33 31.88 -11.40
C LYS A 43 2.37 30.89 -10.74
N ILE A 44 2.93 29.79 -10.24
CA ILE A 44 2.14 28.76 -9.55
C ILE A 44 1.73 29.25 -8.17
N ASP A 45 0.53 29.81 -8.07
CA ASP A 45 -0.06 30.35 -6.83
C ASP A 45 -1.47 29.80 -6.54
N GLY A 46 -2.04 29.02 -7.47
CA GLY A 46 -3.31 28.33 -7.28
C GLY A 46 -4.53 29.18 -7.64
N LEU A 47 -4.36 30.30 -8.34
CA LEU A 47 -5.46 31.22 -8.69
C LEU A 47 -5.93 31.11 -10.15
N LEU A 48 -5.12 30.53 -11.05
CA LEU A 48 -5.39 30.46 -12.50
C LEU A 48 -5.74 31.81 -13.15
N ASN A 49 -5.13 32.90 -12.67
CA ASN A 49 -5.42 34.27 -13.11
C ASN A 49 -4.39 34.83 -14.11
N ASP A 50 -3.30 34.13 -14.37
CA ASP A 50 -2.40 34.46 -15.48
C ASP A 50 -3.16 34.47 -16.82
N LYS A 51 -2.88 35.46 -17.68
CA LYS A 51 -3.55 35.64 -18.98
C LYS A 51 -3.40 34.42 -19.89
N GLU A 52 -2.29 33.68 -19.75
CA GLU A 52 -1.97 32.46 -20.49
C GLU A 52 -3.05 31.38 -20.30
N TRP A 53 -3.72 31.31 -19.14
CA TRP A 53 -4.82 30.35 -18.91
C TRP A 53 -6.03 30.59 -19.80
N GLN A 54 -6.20 31.80 -20.35
CA GLN A 54 -7.29 32.11 -21.28
C GLN A 54 -7.05 31.55 -22.69
N LEU A 55 -5.81 31.19 -23.03
CA LEU A 55 -5.46 30.59 -24.32
C LEU A 55 -5.96 29.14 -24.46
N ALA A 56 -6.11 28.44 -23.34
CA ALA A 56 -6.62 27.07 -23.30
C ALA A 56 -8.14 27.04 -23.05
N LYS A 57 -8.87 26.37 -23.95
CA LYS A 57 -10.31 26.13 -23.75
C LYS A 57 -10.53 25.22 -22.53
N PRO A 58 -11.40 25.59 -21.58
CA PRO A 58 -11.70 24.73 -20.44
C PRO A 58 -12.42 23.46 -20.89
N LYS A 59 -11.97 22.31 -20.40
CA LYS A 59 -12.62 21.01 -20.60
C LYS A 59 -13.46 20.68 -19.36
N SER A 60 -14.77 20.50 -19.53
CA SER A 60 -15.73 20.41 -18.42
C SER A 60 -16.69 19.20 -18.46
N ASP A 61 -16.59 18.36 -19.47
CA ASP A 61 -17.50 17.25 -19.78
C ASP A 61 -17.23 15.99 -18.93
N PHE A 62 -16.97 16.15 -17.64
CA PHE A 62 -16.71 15.05 -16.69
C PHE A 62 -17.93 14.13 -16.54
N VAL A 63 -17.68 12.89 -16.10
CA VAL A 63 -18.70 11.89 -15.81
C VAL A 63 -18.62 11.42 -14.36
N GLU A 64 -19.75 11.09 -13.76
CA GLU A 64 -19.81 10.50 -12.43
C GLU A 64 -19.44 9.01 -12.51
N ILE A 65 -18.50 8.59 -11.68
CA ILE A 65 -18.08 7.19 -11.55
C ILE A 65 -18.84 6.53 -10.41
N ASP A 66 -18.90 7.17 -9.24
CA ASP A 66 -19.59 6.69 -8.05
C ASP A 66 -20.26 7.87 -7.34
N PRO A 67 -21.50 7.74 -6.81
CA PRO A 67 -22.36 6.55 -6.78
C PRO A 67 -23.16 6.22 -8.05
N HIS A 68 -23.41 7.18 -8.95
CA HIS A 68 -24.24 6.99 -10.14
C HIS A 68 -23.41 6.95 -11.43
N GLN A 69 -22.82 5.79 -11.71
CA GLN A 69 -21.94 5.61 -12.86
C GLN A 69 -22.56 6.08 -14.18
N GLY A 70 -21.83 6.91 -14.91
CA GLY A 70 -22.21 7.45 -16.22
C GLY A 70 -23.14 8.66 -16.18
N LYS A 71 -23.55 9.14 -15.00
CA LYS A 71 -24.37 10.36 -14.89
C LYS A 71 -23.52 11.63 -15.01
N ILE A 72 -24.17 12.76 -15.27
CA ILE A 72 -23.54 14.08 -15.25
C ILE A 72 -23.21 14.44 -13.80
N PRO A 73 -21.96 14.84 -13.48
CA PRO A 73 -21.57 15.27 -12.15
C PRO A 73 -22.42 16.44 -11.65
N ARG A 74 -22.86 16.37 -10.39
CA ARG A 74 -23.57 17.47 -9.72
C ARG A 74 -22.70 18.70 -9.52
N HIS A 75 -21.39 18.50 -9.36
CA HIS A 75 -20.43 19.56 -9.12
C HIS A 75 -19.47 19.67 -10.31
N ARG A 76 -19.63 20.76 -11.08
CA ARG A 76 -18.83 21.03 -12.28
C ARG A 76 -17.33 21.00 -11.94
N THR A 77 -16.55 20.42 -12.84
CA THR A 77 -15.08 20.45 -12.79
C THR A 77 -14.59 20.94 -14.14
N GLU A 78 -13.63 21.85 -14.14
CA GLU A 78 -12.98 22.33 -15.35
C GLU A 78 -11.49 22.06 -15.27
N MET A 79 -10.91 21.64 -16.38
CA MET A 79 -9.46 21.52 -16.51
C MET A 79 -8.94 22.25 -17.74
N ARG A 80 -7.72 22.78 -17.64
CA ARG A 80 -6.95 23.41 -18.71
C ARG A 80 -5.53 22.88 -18.70
N ALA A 81 -4.93 22.73 -19.87
CA ALA A 81 -3.54 22.30 -20.02
C ALA A 81 -2.76 23.33 -20.83
N LEU A 82 -1.63 23.74 -20.26
CA LEU A 82 -0.65 24.59 -20.92
C LEU A 82 0.71 23.92 -20.84
N TYR A 83 1.65 24.30 -21.70
CA TYR A 83 3.02 23.87 -21.54
C TYR A 83 4.02 24.86 -22.13
N ASN A 84 5.24 24.85 -21.59
CA ASN A 84 6.37 25.58 -22.14
C ASN A 84 7.60 24.66 -22.26
N GLN A 85 8.79 25.22 -22.49
CA GLN A 85 10.03 24.44 -22.62
C GLN A 85 10.44 23.68 -21.34
N HIS A 86 9.90 24.06 -20.17
CA HIS A 86 10.32 23.53 -18.87
C HIS A 86 9.25 22.68 -18.19
N TYR A 87 7.97 23.06 -18.33
CA TYR A 87 6.87 22.47 -17.57
C TYR A 87 5.66 22.12 -18.44
N LEU A 88 4.99 21.05 -18.05
CA LEU A 88 3.57 20.83 -18.29
C LEU A 88 2.77 21.43 -17.13
N TYR A 89 1.82 22.31 -17.45
CA TYR A 89 0.92 22.93 -16.49
C TYR A 89 -0.49 22.36 -16.63
N ILE A 90 -1.10 22.00 -15.50
CA ILE A 90 -2.50 21.59 -15.45
C ILE A 90 -3.21 22.46 -14.42
N GLY A 91 -4.24 23.19 -14.86
CA GLY A 91 -5.10 23.98 -14.02
C GLY A 91 -6.44 23.28 -13.86
N VAL A 92 -6.93 23.15 -12.63
CA VAL A 92 -8.23 22.53 -12.34
C VAL A 92 -9.06 23.45 -11.45
N PHE A 93 -10.27 23.80 -11.91
CA PHE A 93 -11.27 24.44 -11.08
C PHE A 93 -12.32 23.41 -10.66
N ASN A 94 -12.44 23.19 -9.36
CA ASN A 94 -13.37 22.26 -8.74
C ASN A 94 -14.56 23.03 -8.15
N TYR A 95 -15.58 23.32 -8.95
CA TYR A 95 -16.74 24.11 -8.50
C TYR A 95 -17.51 23.40 -7.40
N ASP A 96 -18.00 24.18 -6.43
CA ASP A 96 -18.85 23.73 -5.34
C ASP A 96 -19.65 24.92 -4.79
N THR A 97 -20.96 24.80 -4.76
CA THR A 97 -21.84 25.87 -4.25
C THR A 97 -21.71 26.11 -2.75
N LEU A 98 -21.13 25.16 -2.01
CA LEU A 98 -20.79 25.32 -0.59
C LEU A 98 -19.35 25.85 -0.37
N GLY A 99 -18.56 25.99 -1.44
CA GLY A 99 -17.20 26.52 -1.40
C GLY A 99 -16.33 25.88 -0.31
N LYS A 100 -15.65 26.73 0.48
CA LYS A 100 -14.80 26.30 1.60
C LYS A 100 -15.48 25.38 2.62
N LYS A 101 -16.81 25.47 2.77
CA LYS A 101 -17.56 24.69 3.76
C LYS A 101 -17.70 23.22 3.37
N SER A 102 -17.56 22.87 2.08
CA SER A 102 -17.63 21.46 1.64
C SER A 102 -16.35 20.69 1.85
N ILE A 103 -15.20 21.38 1.92
CA ILE A 103 -13.88 20.79 1.93
C ILE A 103 -13.71 19.82 3.10
N ARG A 104 -13.29 18.59 2.78
CA ARG A 104 -12.88 17.58 3.76
C ARG A 104 -11.40 17.24 3.55
N VAL A 105 -10.57 17.59 4.51
CA VAL A 105 -9.15 17.19 4.57
C VAL A 105 -8.83 16.89 6.02
N ILE A 106 -8.18 15.76 6.28
CA ILE A 106 -7.87 15.31 7.64
C ILE A 106 -6.59 15.97 8.15
N ASP A 107 -5.52 15.92 7.37
CA ASP A 107 -4.23 16.48 7.75
C ASP A 107 -3.34 16.78 6.53
N PHE A 108 -2.10 17.19 6.82
CA PHE A 108 -1.08 17.52 5.82
C PHE A 108 -0.15 16.34 5.47
N LYS A 109 -0.53 15.09 5.76
CA LYS A 109 0.31 13.93 5.47
C LYS A 109 0.47 13.74 3.96
N ARG A 110 1.71 13.78 3.45
CA ARG A 110 2.02 13.34 2.07
C ARG A 110 1.50 11.91 1.87
N ASP A 111 1.06 11.60 0.65
CA ASP A 111 0.48 10.29 0.30
C ASP A 111 -0.74 9.95 1.17
N PHE A 112 -1.54 10.97 1.47
CA PHE A 112 -2.76 10.86 2.25
C PHE A 112 -3.73 9.81 1.69
N ASN A 113 -4.56 9.26 2.59
CA ASN A 113 -5.62 8.34 2.20
C ASN A 113 -6.72 9.08 1.42
N THR A 114 -6.78 8.82 0.12
CA THR A 114 -7.75 9.44 -0.81
C THR A 114 -9.20 9.09 -0.50
N ARG A 115 -9.48 8.06 0.32
CA ARG A 115 -10.84 7.75 0.78
C ARG A 115 -11.33 8.66 1.90
N ASN A 116 -10.45 9.47 2.50
CA ASN A 116 -10.79 10.31 3.65
C ASN A 116 -10.65 11.81 3.36
N SER A 117 -10.20 12.21 2.17
CA SER A 117 -10.00 13.61 1.81
C SER A 117 -10.50 13.91 0.40
N ASP A 118 -11.00 15.13 0.20
CA ASP A 118 -11.23 15.69 -1.12
C ASP A 118 -9.90 15.71 -1.89
N PHE A 119 -9.94 15.38 -3.17
CA PHE A 119 -8.74 15.41 -3.99
C PHE A 119 -9.05 15.61 -5.47
N VAL A 120 -8.03 16.05 -6.20
CA VAL A 120 -7.94 15.91 -7.65
C VAL A 120 -6.64 15.20 -8.00
N GLY A 121 -6.72 14.19 -8.86
CA GLY A 121 -5.59 13.41 -9.33
C GLY A 121 -5.58 13.33 -10.85
N MET A 122 -4.39 13.38 -11.44
CA MET A 122 -4.18 13.12 -12.86
C MET A 122 -3.33 11.86 -13.04
N THR A 123 -3.72 11.05 -14.01
CA THR A 123 -3.05 9.82 -14.41
C THR A 123 -2.53 10.02 -15.83
N ILE A 124 -1.20 9.95 -16.00
CA ILE A 124 -0.51 10.29 -17.24
C ILE A 124 0.26 9.06 -17.75
N ASP A 125 -0.06 8.63 -18.96
CA ASP A 125 0.67 7.61 -19.71
C ASP A 125 1.44 8.28 -20.86
N GLY A 126 2.68 8.71 -20.55
CA GLY A 126 3.57 9.41 -21.48
C GLY A 126 4.16 8.53 -22.60
N PHE A 127 4.00 7.21 -22.52
CA PHE A 127 4.35 6.27 -23.59
C PHE A 127 3.14 5.89 -24.45
N ASN A 128 1.93 6.25 -23.99
CA ASN A 128 0.66 5.88 -24.59
C ASN A 128 0.52 4.36 -24.81
N ASP A 129 1.08 3.57 -23.88
CA ASP A 129 1.07 2.10 -23.91
C ASP A 129 -0.22 1.48 -23.34
N ARG A 130 -1.12 2.31 -22.80
CA ARG A 130 -2.42 1.95 -22.22
C ARG A 130 -2.33 0.98 -21.05
N ARG A 131 -1.18 0.99 -20.34
CA ARG A 131 -0.84 -0.01 -19.32
C ARG A 131 -0.20 0.62 -18.09
N ASN A 132 0.68 1.59 -18.30
CA ASN A 132 1.51 2.19 -17.26
C ASN A 132 1.16 3.66 -17.10
N ALA A 133 1.28 4.19 -15.87
CA ALA A 133 1.00 5.60 -15.63
C ALA A 133 1.83 6.18 -14.48
N MET A 134 2.09 7.49 -14.58
CA MET A 134 2.47 8.34 -13.46
C MET A 134 1.23 9.03 -12.92
N VAL A 135 1.09 9.09 -11.60
CA VAL A 135 -0.06 9.74 -10.97
C VAL A 135 0.40 10.89 -10.11
N PHE A 136 -0.23 12.05 -10.28
CA PHE A 136 0.00 13.25 -9.47
C PHE A 136 -1.34 13.71 -8.88
N THR A 137 -1.42 13.76 -7.56
CA THR A 137 -2.65 14.03 -6.82
C THR A 137 -2.42 15.12 -5.78
N THR A 138 -3.38 16.03 -5.64
CA THR A 138 -3.41 17.00 -4.54
C THR A 138 -4.78 17.10 -3.91
N ASN A 139 -4.84 17.67 -2.70
CA ASN A 139 -6.07 18.04 -2.02
C ASN A 139 -6.21 19.56 -1.93
N PRO A 140 -7.34 20.11 -1.46
CA PRO A 140 -7.55 21.56 -1.34
C PRO A 140 -6.53 22.33 -0.50
N HIS A 141 -5.68 21.63 0.26
CA HIS A 141 -4.63 22.17 1.12
C HIS A 141 -3.22 22.04 0.51
N GLY A 142 -3.10 21.62 -0.75
CA GLY A 142 -1.83 21.52 -1.47
C GLY A 142 -0.95 20.36 -0.99
N VAL A 143 -1.53 19.39 -0.27
CA VAL A 143 -0.82 18.17 0.12
C VAL A 143 -0.59 17.34 -1.14
N GLN A 144 0.62 16.82 -1.29
CA GLN A 144 1.02 16.05 -2.46
C GLN A 144 0.84 14.54 -2.22
N ARG A 145 0.49 13.85 -3.30
CA ARG A 145 0.53 12.39 -3.41
C ARG A 145 0.92 12.05 -4.83
N ASP A 146 1.90 11.18 -5.01
CA ASP A 146 2.33 10.73 -6.33
C ASP A 146 2.87 9.31 -6.30
N PHE A 147 2.76 8.61 -7.42
CA PHE A 147 3.15 7.21 -7.53
C PHE A 147 3.24 6.75 -8.99
N LEU A 148 3.91 5.62 -9.20
CA LEU A 148 3.88 4.91 -10.48
C LEU A 148 2.88 3.75 -10.41
N ALA A 149 2.18 3.49 -11.51
CA ALA A 149 1.27 2.38 -11.65
C ALA A 149 1.63 1.54 -12.90
N PHE A 150 1.58 0.22 -12.76
CA PHE A 150 1.84 -0.74 -13.83
C PHE A 150 0.73 -1.80 -13.84
N ASP A 151 0.15 -2.07 -15.02
CA ASP A 151 -0.92 -3.06 -15.21
C ASP A 151 -2.23 -2.80 -14.45
N ALA A 152 -2.38 -1.61 -13.86
CA ALA A 152 -3.36 -1.26 -12.85
C ALA A 152 -3.34 -2.17 -11.59
N ASN A 153 -2.34 -3.03 -11.48
CA ASN A 153 -2.19 -4.05 -10.43
C ASN A 153 -1.05 -3.73 -9.48
N TYR A 154 0.06 -3.20 -10.02
CA TYR A 154 1.24 -2.84 -9.25
C TYR A 154 1.32 -1.33 -9.10
N ILE A 155 1.57 -0.88 -7.87
CA ILE A 155 1.66 0.54 -7.53
C ILE A 155 2.92 0.75 -6.70
N ASP A 156 3.80 1.64 -7.16
CA ASP A 156 4.94 2.13 -6.38
C ASP A 156 4.55 3.45 -5.72
N LEU A 157 3.94 3.35 -4.54
CA LEU A 157 3.41 4.50 -3.79
C LEU A 157 4.50 5.45 -3.26
N ASP A 158 5.73 4.96 -3.13
CA ASP A 158 6.84 5.71 -2.55
C ASP A 158 7.73 6.35 -3.63
N TRP A 159 7.31 6.31 -4.90
CA TRP A 159 7.95 7.10 -5.94
C TRP A 159 7.62 8.58 -5.72
N ASP A 160 8.66 9.36 -5.41
CA ASP A 160 8.55 10.81 -5.28
C ASP A 160 9.10 11.55 -6.52
N GLY A 161 8.19 12.13 -7.28
CA GLY A 161 8.47 13.02 -8.39
C GLY A 161 8.81 14.44 -7.92
N LEU A 162 9.64 15.15 -8.68
CA LEU A 162 9.88 16.58 -8.44
C LEU A 162 8.80 17.40 -9.18
N TRP A 163 7.79 17.91 -8.47
CA TRP A 163 6.73 18.73 -9.07
C TRP A 163 6.20 19.74 -8.07
N ARG A 164 5.49 20.77 -8.56
CA ARG A 164 4.92 21.83 -7.73
C ARG A 164 3.41 21.87 -7.91
N VAL A 165 2.73 22.18 -6.81
CA VAL A 165 1.30 22.46 -6.82
C VAL A 165 0.97 23.56 -5.82
N ARG A 166 0.03 24.41 -6.20
CA ARG A 166 -0.62 25.36 -5.31
C ARG A 166 -2.13 25.25 -5.46
N THR A 167 -2.81 25.53 -4.37
CA THR A 167 -4.27 25.47 -4.32
C THR A 167 -4.83 26.71 -3.67
N ALA A 168 -5.97 27.17 -4.17
CA ALA A 168 -6.76 28.21 -3.55
C ALA A 168 -8.15 27.67 -3.21
N ARG A 169 -8.67 28.08 -2.05
CA ARG A 169 -10.00 27.69 -1.58
C ARG A 169 -10.87 28.92 -1.66
N LEU A 170 -11.94 28.83 -2.42
CA LEU A 170 -12.82 29.94 -2.80
C LEU A 170 -14.25 29.65 -2.33
N ASP A 171 -15.11 30.66 -2.38
CA ASP A 171 -16.52 30.47 -2.00
C ASP A 171 -17.31 29.76 -3.11
N SER A 172 -16.77 29.70 -4.33
CA SER A 172 -17.30 28.96 -5.48
C SER A 172 -16.69 27.57 -5.67
N GLY A 173 -15.77 27.14 -4.80
CA GLY A 173 -15.08 25.85 -4.91
C GLY A 173 -13.62 25.90 -4.51
N TRP A 174 -12.77 25.16 -5.20
CA TRP A 174 -11.32 25.24 -4.99
C TRP A 174 -10.55 24.98 -6.29
N VAL A 175 -9.35 25.53 -6.34
CA VAL A 175 -8.49 25.51 -7.51
C VAL A 175 -7.23 24.72 -7.20
N ALA A 176 -6.75 23.95 -8.17
CA ALA A 176 -5.45 23.31 -8.14
C ALA A 176 -4.66 23.69 -9.38
N GLU A 177 -3.43 24.16 -9.18
CA GLU A 177 -2.53 24.56 -10.24
C GLU A 177 -1.23 23.76 -10.11
N PHE A 178 -1.00 22.89 -11.09
CA PHE A 178 0.14 21.99 -11.15
C PHE A 178 1.18 22.52 -12.13
N ALA A 179 2.45 22.45 -11.76
CA ALA A 179 3.59 22.58 -12.66
C ALA A 179 4.49 21.35 -12.53
N ILE A 180 4.56 20.57 -13.61
CA ILE A 180 5.31 19.32 -13.66
C ILE A 180 6.46 19.51 -14.64
N PRO A 181 7.72 19.54 -14.17
CA PRO A 181 8.89 19.60 -15.05
C PRO A 181 8.90 18.42 -16.02
N TRP A 182 9.31 18.65 -17.27
CA TRP A 182 9.46 17.56 -18.24
C TRP A 182 10.45 16.50 -17.74
N LYS A 183 11.51 16.90 -17.03
CA LYS A 183 12.50 15.99 -16.40
C LYS A 183 11.90 15.04 -15.36
N THR A 184 10.70 15.32 -14.85
CA THR A 184 9.99 14.46 -13.89
C THR A 184 9.13 13.40 -14.60
N LEU A 185 8.66 13.72 -15.81
CA LEU A 185 7.82 12.84 -16.59
C LEU A 185 8.64 11.83 -17.38
N ARG A 186 8.14 10.59 -17.47
CA ARG A 186 8.65 9.56 -18.37
C ARG A 186 7.80 9.52 -19.63
N TYR A 187 8.42 9.76 -20.78
CA TYR A 187 7.75 9.77 -22.08
C TYR A 187 8.67 9.27 -23.20
N ALA A 188 8.06 8.88 -24.32
CA ALA A 188 8.78 8.41 -25.49
C ALA A 188 9.51 9.56 -26.19
N LYS A 189 10.72 9.28 -26.68
CA LYS A 189 11.28 10.08 -27.78
C LYS A 189 10.41 9.82 -29.01
N SER A 190 9.94 10.88 -29.65
CA SER A 190 9.10 10.82 -30.85
C SER A 190 9.70 11.70 -31.93
N ASP A 191 9.62 11.25 -33.18
CA ASP A 191 10.01 12.03 -34.35
C ASP A 191 8.88 13.00 -34.78
N SER A 192 7.67 12.81 -34.24
CA SER A 192 6.57 13.75 -34.43
C SER A 192 6.78 15.01 -33.57
N VAL A 193 6.53 16.17 -34.17
CA VAL A 193 6.55 17.47 -33.48
C VAL A 193 5.52 17.51 -32.35
N PHE A 194 4.34 16.92 -32.57
CA PHE A 194 3.27 16.83 -31.58
C PHE A 194 3.08 15.40 -31.11
N GLN A 195 2.98 15.24 -29.79
CA GLN A 195 2.73 13.97 -29.12
C GLN A 195 1.32 13.91 -28.54
N SER A 196 0.83 12.69 -28.37
CA SER A 196 -0.42 12.39 -27.66
C SER A 196 -0.16 11.36 -26.58
N TRP A 197 -0.61 11.64 -25.36
CA TRP A 197 -0.40 10.78 -24.19
C TRP A 197 -1.74 10.28 -23.65
N GLY A 198 -1.75 9.09 -23.05
CA GLY A 198 -2.93 8.63 -22.31
C GLY A 198 -3.15 9.52 -21.09
N PHE A 199 -4.39 9.93 -20.85
CA PHE A 199 -4.72 10.88 -19.79
C PHE A 199 -6.07 10.61 -19.17
N ASN A 200 -6.13 10.65 -17.84
CA ASN A 200 -7.37 10.77 -17.11
C ASN A 200 -7.18 11.69 -15.91
N LEU A 201 -8.26 12.36 -15.50
CA LEU A 201 -8.30 13.19 -14.31
C LEU A 201 -9.47 12.73 -13.45
N ASN A 202 -9.23 12.46 -12.18
CA ASN A 202 -10.27 12.08 -11.23
C ASN A 202 -10.39 13.08 -10.08
N ARG A 203 -11.62 13.43 -9.73
CA ARG A 203 -11.97 14.28 -8.60
C ARG A 203 -12.77 13.47 -7.59
N SER A 204 -12.44 13.60 -6.31
CA SER A 204 -13.30 13.11 -5.22
C SER A 204 -13.81 14.27 -4.39
N ARG A 205 -15.13 14.29 -4.17
CA ARG A 205 -15.82 15.19 -3.25
C ARG A 205 -16.34 14.37 -2.07
N ARG A 206 -15.68 14.44 -0.92
CA ARG A 206 -15.96 13.54 0.19
C ARG A 206 -17.23 13.87 0.97
N MET A 207 -17.64 15.14 1.01
CA MET A 207 -18.88 15.51 1.72
C MET A 207 -20.13 14.76 1.22
N THR A 208 -20.27 14.55 -0.09
CA THR A 208 -21.33 13.71 -0.71
C THR A 208 -20.83 12.33 -1.13
N ASN A 209 -19.55 12.07 -0.93
CA ASN A 209 -18.86 10.84 -1.31
C ASN A 209 -19.05 10.48 -2.79
N GLU A 210 -18.77 11.46 -3.64
CA GLU A 210 -18.90 11.38 -5.09
C GLU A 210 -17.52 11.37 -5.75
N ASN A 211 -17.35 10.55 -6.78
CA ASN A 211 -16.14 10.47 -7.59
C ASN A 211 -16.48 10.76 -9.05
N TYR A 212 -15.72 11.66 -9.67
CA TYR A 212 -15.88 12.03 -11.07
C TYR A 212 -14.58 11.76 -11.84
N ALA A 213 -14.69 11.52 -13.14
CA ALA A 213 -13.55 11.33 -14.02
C ALA A 213 -13.71 12.06 -15.35
N PHE A 214 -12.60 12.41 -15.97
CA PHE A 214 -12.57 12.97 -17.32
C PHE A 214 -13.00 11.91 -18.35
N SER A 215 -12.39 10.73 -18.31
CA SER A 215 -12.74 9.57 -19.13
C SER A 215 -13.43 8.49 -18.29
N PRO A 216 -14.55 7.91 -18.73
CA PRO A 216 -15.29 6.91 -17.96
C PRO A 216 -14.50 5.62 -17.76
N PHE A 217 -14.65 4.99 -16.59
CA PHE A 217 -14.20 3.61 -16.35
C PHE A 217 -15.22 2.88 -15.45
N PRO A 218 -15.35 1.54 -15.55
CA PRO A 218 -16.24 0.76 -14.69
C PRO A 218 -15.92 0.94 -13.19
N ARG A 219 -16.94 1.02 -12.33
CA ARG A 219 -16.78 1.16 -10.87
C ARG A 219 -15.99 0.02 -10.21
N SER A 220 -15.98 -1.17 -10.80
CA SER A 220 -15.15 -2.29 -10.34
C SER A 220 -13.66 -2.08 -10.57
N PHE A 221 -13.29 -1.08 -11.38
CA PHE A 221 -11.92 -0.72 -11.70
C PHE A 221 -11.53 0.60 -11.04
N ASN A 222 -10.27 0.97 -11.23
CA ASN A 222 -9.72 2.25 -10.79
C ASN A 222 -9.24 3.06 -12.00
N VAL A 223 -8.97 4.36 -11.78
CA VAL A 223 -8.47 5.30 -12.80
C VAL A 223 -7.13 4.88 -13.42
N LEU A 224 -6.43 3.89 -12.87
CA LEU A 224 -5.16 3.35 -13.37
C LEU A 224 -5.37 2.32 -14.50
N ARG A 225 -6.61 1.94 -14.81
CA ARG A 225 -6.96 1.14 -16.00
C ARG A 225 -6.83 2.00 -17.26
N MET A 226 -5.60 2.16 -17.74
CA MET A 226 -5.23 3.05 -18.83
C MET A 226 -5.79 2.66 -20.21
N ASP A 227 -6.36 1.47 -20.34
CA ASP A 227 -7.18 1.10 -21.50
C ASP A 227 -8.43 1.98 -21.64
N TYR A 228 -8.98 2.48 -20.52
CA TYR A 228 -10.13 3.40 -20.44
C TYR A 228 -9.74 4.89 -20.41
N ALA A 229 -8.45 5.21 -20.42
CA ALA A 229 -8.01 6.59 -20.37
C ALA A 229 -8.36 7.35 -21.66
N GLY A 230 -8.62 8.64 -21.53
CA GLY A 230 -8.69 9.56 -22.66
C GLY A 230 -7.28 9.86 -23.17
N ILE A 231 -7.16 10.95 -23.95
CA ILE A 231 -5.89 11.43 -24.46
C ILE A 231 -5.71 12.93 -24.26
N ILE A 232 -4.49 13.32 -23.92
CA ILE A 232 -4.01 14.70 -24.02
C ILE A 232 -3.21 14.86 -25.32
N LYS A 233 -3.56 15.85 -26.14
CA LYS A 233 -2.97 16.14 -27.45
C LYS A 233 -2.27 17.50 -27.48
N GLY A 234 -1.52 17.76 -28.55
CA GLY A 234 -0.88 19.06 -28.81
C GLY A 234 0.41 19.29 -28.02
N LEU A 235 0.92 18.25 -27.36
CA LEU A 235 2.14 18.34 -26.55
C LEU A 235 3.39 18.38 -27.43
N GLN A 236 4.29 19.32 -27.16
CA GLN A 236 5.63 19.36 -27.76
C GLN A 236 6.67 19.33 -26.63
N PRO A 237 6.87 18.17 -25.97
CA PRO A 237 7.85 18.04 -24.89
C PRO A 237 9.28 18.13 -25.47
N PRO A 238 10.27 18.61 -24.70
CA PRO A 238 11.67 18.55 -25.11
C PRO A 238 12.13 17.09 -25.22
N PRO A 239 13.21 16.78 -25.96
CA PRO A 239 13.79 15.45 -25.98
C PRO A 239 14.11 14.95 -24.54
N PRO A 240 13.77 13.70 -24.19
CA PRO A 240 14.16 13.14 -22.89
C PRO A 240 15.68 13.19 -22.71
N THR A 241 16.13 13.72 -21.57
CA THR A 241 17.56 13.85 -21.23
C THR A 241 17.89 13.02 -20.00
N ALA A 242 19.18 12.66 -19.85
CA ALA A 242 19.67 12.07 -18.62
C ALA A 242 19.48 13.04 -17.44
N ASN A 243 19.21 12.50 -16.26
CA ASN A 243 18.96 13.28 -15.06
C ASN A 243 19.67 12.62 -13.86
N VAL A 244 20.63 13.34 -13.28
CA VAL A 244 21.39 12.88 -12.12
C VAL A 244 20.95 13.67 -10.89
N ARG A 245 20.59 12.94 -9.84
CA ARG A 245 20.21 13.44 -8.53
C ARG A 245 21.19 12.91 -7.50
N ILE A 246 21.70 13.77 -6.65
CA ILE A 246 22.62 13.41 -5.57
C ILE A 246 22.02 13.91 -4.27
N GLN A 247 21.95 13.03 -3.27
CA GLN A 247 21.37 13.30 -1.97
C GLN A 247 22.32 12.85 -0.85
N PRO A 248 23.37 13.64 -0.54
CA PRO A 248 24.15 13.41 0.67
C PRO A 248 23.29 13.63 1.92
N PHE A 249 23.68 12.95 2.99
CA PHE A 249 23.18 13.25 4.33
C PHE A 249 24.31 13.29 5.35
N PHE A 250 24.09 14.12 6.37
CA PHE A 250 24.83 14.12 7.61
C PHE A 250 23.87 13.71 8.73
N LEU A 251 24.28 12.75 9.55
CA LEU A 251 23.52 12.29 10.70
C LEU A 251 24.40 12.26 11.93
N THR A 252 23.85 12.71 13.05
CA THR A 252 24.40 12.48 14.38
C THR A 252 23.35 11.82 15.26
N SER A 253 23.78 10.90 16.12
CA SER A 253 22.93 10.26 17.11
C SER A 253 23.60 10.26 18.47
N TYR A 254 22.77 10.35 19.50
CA TYR A 254 23.15 10.18 20.90
C TYR A 254 22.21 9.15 21.51
N ASP A 255 22.78 8.03 21.93
CA ASP A 255 22.07 6.92 22.55
C ASP A 255 22.39 6.88 24.04
N ARG A 256 21.37 6.60 24.85
CA ARG A 256 21.51 6.37 26.28
C ARG A 256 20.85 5.06 26.67
N TYR A 257 21.62 4.18 27.29
CA TYR A 257 21.18 2.87 27.75
C TYR A 257 21.23 2.81 29.28
N ARG A 258 20.18 2.29 29.90
CA ARG A 258 20.16 2.03 31.35
C ARG A 258 19.72 0.59 31.60
N ASN A 259 20.42 -0.10 32.51
CA ASN A 259 20.13 -1.50 32.88
C ASN A 259 20.11 -2.43 31.65
N MET A 260 21.12 -2.31 30.79
CA MET A 260 21.31 -3.16 29.62
C MET A 260 22.73 -3.73 29.59
N ASP A 261 22.82 -5.03 29.84
CA ASP A 261 24.10 -5.73 29.85
C ASP A 261 24.73 -5.73 28.45
N GLY A 262 26.05 -5.49 28.36
CA GLY A 262 26.79 -5.48 27.09
C GLY A 262 26.64 -4.22 26.23
N ARG A 263 25.90 -3.20 26.67
CA ARG A 263 25.78 -1.89 25.99
C ARG A 263 26.54 -0.80 26.76
N LYS A 264 27.22 0.10 26.05
CA LYS A 264 27.79 1.31 26.67
C LYS A 264 26.66 2.19 27.22
N PRO A 265 26.75 2.77 28.43
CA PRO A 265 25.67 3.58 29.00
C PRO A 265 25.28 4.80 28.16
N GLN A 266 26.26 5.34 27.42
CA GLN A 266 26.09 6.43 26.49
C GLN A 266 26.93 6.12 25.25
N ASP A 267 26.40 6.41 24.07
CA ASP A 267 27.13 6.29 22.82
C ASP A 267 26.75 7.44 21.89
N ALA A 268 27.72 7.93 21.14
CA ALA A 268 27.51 9.01 20.18
C ALA A 268 28.13 8.61 18.85
N ALA A 269 27.36 8.78 17.78
CA ALA A 269 27.81 8.42 16.45
C ALA A 269 27.62 9.58 15.48
N VAL A 270 28.56 9.69 14.54
CA VAL A 270 28.44 10.53 13.36
C VAL A 270 28.45 9.63 12.15
N LYS A 271 27.53 9.89 11.23
CA LYS A 271 27.37 9.09 10.01
C LYS A 271 27.24 10.01 8.81
N LEU A 272 28.11 9.74 7.83
CA LEU A 272 28.06 10.32 6.50
C LEU A 272 27.63 9.24 5.53
N GLY A 273 26.71 9.60 4.64
CA GLY A 273 26.26 8.71 3.58
C GLY A 273 25.55 9.51 2.51
N GLY A 274 25.04 8.81 1.51
CA GLY A 274 24.31 9.45 0.45
C GLY A 274 23.77 8.49 -0.57
N GLU A 275 22.86 9.03 -1.37
CA GLU A 275 22.24 8.33 -2.47
C GLU A 275 22.51 9.09 -3.77
N VAL A 276 22.81 8.35 -4.83
CA VAL A 276 22.91 8.88 -6.19
C VAL A 276 21.87 8.19 -7.02
N LYS A 277 21.13 8.96 -7.78
CA LYS A 277 20.16 8.46 -8.73
C LYS A 277 20.43 9.03 -10.09
N TRP A 278 20.67 8.15 -11.04
CA TRP A 278 20.91 8.49 -12.41
C TRP A 278 19.81 7.90 -13.28
N ALA A 279 18.84 8.73 -13.67
CA ALA A 279 17.94 8.40 -14.76
C ALA A 279 18.71 8.57 -16.07
N ILE A 280 19.24 7.47 -16.60
CA ILE A 280 20.08 7.44 -17.80
C ILE A 280 19.26 7.90 -19.02
N ASN A 281 18.01 7.48 -19.09
CA ASN A 281 17.02 7.92 -20.07
C ASN A 281 15.60 7.72 -19.52
N SER A 282 14.55 7.92 -20.33
CA SER A 282 13.15 7.80 -19.87
C SER A 282 12.71 6.39 -19.45
N ARG A 283 13.55 5.38 -19.70
CA ARG A 283 13.28 3.96 -19.42
C ARG A 283 14.21 3.38 -18.34
N ALA A 284 15.45 3.85 -18.27
CA ALA A 284 16.50 3.27 -17.43
C ALA A 284 16.95 4.19 -16.28
N VAL A 285 17.00 3.64 -15.07
CA VAL A 285 17.42 4.32 -13.84
C VAL A 285 18.42 3.45 -13.08
N LEU A 286 19.51 4.08 -12.61
CA LEU A 286 20.48 3.51 -11.70
C LEU A 286 20.42 4.26 -10.36
N ASP A 287 20.09 3.55 -9.29
CA ASP A 287 20.15 4.03 -7.91
C ASP A 287 21.39 3.43 -7.23
N LEU A 288 22.17 4.27 -6.56
CA LEU A 288 23.33 3.90 -5.76
C LEU A 288 23.14 4.43 -4.35
N THR A 289 23.50 3.64 -3.34
CA THR A 289 23.46 4.04 -1.94
C THR A 289 24.77 3.66 -1.26
N PHE A 290 25.27 4.56 -0.41
CA PHE A 290 26.53 4.38 0.32
C PHE A 290 26.33 4.70 1.79
N ASN A 291 26.75 3.77 2.66
CA ASN A 291 26.60 3.84 4.11
C ASN A 291 25.18 4.28 4.53
N THR A 292 24.17 3.66 3.92
CA THR A 292 22.77 4.12 4.02
C THR A 292 22.29 4.08 5.46
N ASP A 293 21.31 4.92 5.77
CA ASP A 293 20.71 5.04 7.08
C ASP A 293 19.18 4.99 7.02
N PHE A 294 18.58 4.36 8.04
CA PHE A 294 17.14 4.13 8.11
C PHE A 294 16.44 4.93 9.22
N ALA A 295 17.12 5.86 9.88
CA ALA A 295 16.56 6.65 10.99
C ALA A 295 15.37 7.55 10.59
N GLN A 296 15.17 7.78 9.29
CA GLN A 296 14.02 8.50 8.76
C GLN A 296 12.74 7.66 8.71
N ALA A 297 12.86 6.33 8.75
CA ALA A 297 11.71 5.43 8.73
C ALA A 297 10.92 5.55 10.05
N ASP A 298 9.59 5.49 9.94
CA ASP A 298 8.74 5.36 11.13
C ASP A 298 9.14 4.11 11.91
N ALA A 299 9.19 4.21 13.24
CA ALA A 299 9.40 3.05 14.09
C ALA A 299 8.28 2.02 13.90
N ASP A 300 8.64 0.74 13.90
CA ASP A 300 7.66 -0.33 13.84
C ASP A 300 6.79 -0.30 15.09
N ARG A 301 5.48 -0.37 14.88
CA ARG A 301 4.50 -0.39 15.97
C ARG A 301 4.43 -1.80 16.53
N GLN A 302 4.33 -1.93 17.84
CA GLN A 302 4.01 -3.22 18.44
C GLN A 302 2.61 -3.67 18.00
N VAL A 303 2.46 -4.98 17.81
CA VAL A 303 1.20 -5.63 17.43
C VAL A 303 0.97 -6.80 18.38
N ASN A 304 -0.22 -6.86 18.97
CA ASN A 304 -0.63 -8.03 19.74
C ASN A 304 -1.10 -9.13 18.78
N ASN A 305 -0.18 -10.01 18.41
CA ASN A 305 -0.48 -11.11 17.49
C ASN A 305 -1.05 -12.31 18.26
N VAL A 306 -2.32 -12.64 17.98
CA VAL A 306 -3.01 -13.81 18.53
C VAL A 306 -3.00 -15.02 17.59
N THR A 307 -2.23 -14.94 16.50
CA THR A 307 -2.11 -16.03 15.51
C THR A 307 -0.75 -16.69 15.61
N ARG A 308 -0.62 -17.89 15.02
CA ARG A 308 0.66 -18.60 14.92
C ARG A 308 1.58 -18.09 13.81
N PHE A 309 1.15 -17.10 13.03
CA PHE A 309 1.89 -16.61 11.86
C PHE A 309 2.59 -15.30 12.17
N SER A 310 3.79 -15.12 11.64
CA SER A 310 4.56 -13.88 11.81
C SER A 310 3.82 -12.68 11.23
N VAL A 311 3.95 -11.54 11.92
CA VAL A 311 3.41 -10.26 11.43
C VAL A 311 4.29 -9.77 10.28
N LEU A 312 3.67 -9.47 9.14
CA LEU A 312 4.35 -8.87 8.00
C LEU A 312 4.43 -7.36 8.20
N PHE A 313 5.64 -6.84 8.43
CA PHE A 313 5.89 -5.40 8.47
C PHE A 313 6.27 -4.88 7.08
N PRO A 314 5.56 -3.87 6.52
CA PRO A 314 5.92 -3.33 5.22
C PRO A 314 7.32 -2.70 5.23
N GLU A 315 7.97 -2.67 4.07
CA GLU A 315 9.20 -1.90 3.89
C GLU A 315 8.95 -0.40 4.14
N ARG A 316 9.95 0.31 4.68
CA ARG A 316 9.88 1.75 5.01
C ARG A 316 11.10 2.54 4.55
N ARG A 317 12.10 1.86 3.98
CA ARG A 317 13.42 2.44 3.69
C ARG A 317 13.49 2.82 2.21
N GLN A 318 13.77 4.10 1.94
CA GLN A 318 13.61 4.72 0.62
C GLN A 318 14.30 3.97 -0.52
N PHE A 319 15.54 3.52 -0.31
CA PHE A 319 16.29 2.75 -1.31
C PHE A 319 15.53 1.51 -1.81
N PHE A 320 14.72 0.86 -0.97
CA PHE A 320 14.00 -0.36 -1.33
C PHE A 320 12.60 -0.13 -1.89
N LEU A 321 12.02 1.07 -1.69
CA LEU A 321 10.61 1.31 -1.96
C LEU A 321 10.33 1.74 -3.40
N GLU A 322 11.18 2.58 -3.98
CA GLU A 322 10.94 3.04 -5.34
C GLU A 322 11.18 1.92 -6.38
N ASN A 323 10.37 1.81 -7.43
CA ASN A 323 10.46 0.71 -8.42
C ASN A 323 10.36 -0.70 -7.78
N ALA A 324 9.96 -0.82 -6.51
CA ALA A 324 9.86 -2.08 -5.78
C ALA A 324 8.93 -3.06 -6.48
N SER A 325 7.89 -2.57 -7.16
CA SER A 325 6.95 -3.37 -7.95
C SER A 325 7.62 -4.24 -9.01
N LEU A 326 8.84 -3.93 -9.47
CA LEU A 326 9.53 -4.77 -10.44
C LEU A 326 9.96 -6.10 -9.80
N PHE A 327 10.43 -6.02 -8.55
CA PHE A 327 11.01 -7.15 -7.81
C PHE A 327 10.01 -7.79 -6.83
N GLY A 328 9.00 -7.04 -6.39
CA GLY A 328 7.96 -7.44 -5.43
C GLY A 328 6.87 -8.33 -6.02
N ILE A 329 7.25 -9.33 -6.81
CA ILE A 329 6.30 -10.35 -7.28
C ILE A 329 5.83 -11.20 -6.11
N GLY A 330 4.56 -11.61 -6.14
CA GLY A 330 4.02 -12.52 -5.16
C GLY A 330 2.53 -12.73 -5.29
N VAL A 331 2.03 -13.70 -4.54
CA VAL A 331 0.60 -13.95 -4.37
C VAL A 331 0.24 -13.69 -2.91
N GLY A 332 -0.91 -13.04 -2.69
CA GLY A 332 -1.47 -12.75 -1.38
C GLY A 332 -2.86 -12.10 -1.53
N PRO A 333 -3.52 -11.77 -0.42
CA PRO A 333 -4.82 -11.11 -0.45
C PRO A 333 -4.69 -9.67 -0.95
N ALA A 334 -5.67 -9.25 -1.75
CA ALA A 334 -5.83 -7.86 -2.19
C ALA A 334 -6.25 -6.95 -1.03
N ALA A 335 -6.23 -5.63 -1.24
CA ALA A 335 -6.57 -4.64 -0.21
C ALA A 335 -8.03 -4.71 0.29
N ASP A 336 -8.94 -5.28 -0.50
CA ASP A 336 -10.33 -5.56 -0.12
C ASP A 336 -10.52 -6.99 0.43
N MET A 337 -9.42 -7.66 0.79
CA MET A 337 -9.35 -9.02 1.33
C MET A 337 -9.75 -10.14 0.34
N SER A 338 -10.00 -9.84 -0.94
CA SER A 338 -10.20 -10.88 -1.95
C SER A 338 -8.89 -11.61 -2.27
N GLY A 339 -8.97 -12.87 -2.68
CA GLY A 339 -7.80 -13.72 -2.96
C GLY A 339 -7.53 -14.72 -1.85
N GLY A 340 -6.45 -15.49 -1.97
CA GLY A 340 -6.01 -16.42 -0.93
C GLY A 340 -5.15 -15.73 0.12
N SER A 341 -5.28 -16.12 1.40
CA SER A 341 -4.49 -15.55 2.50
C SER A 341 -3.04 -16.04 2.55
N MET A 342 -2.69 -17.08 1.79
CA MET A 342 -1.30 -17.53 1.68
C MET A 342 -0.45 -16.47 0.98
N ARG A 343 0.65 -16.09 1.61
CA ARG A 343 1.63 -15.17 1.05
C ARG A 343 2.84 -15.94 0.57
N ILE A 344 3.16 -15.79 -0.71
CA ILE A 344 4.39 -16.32 -1.33
C ILE A 344 5.06 -15.16 -2.03
N GLN A 345 6.22 -14.76 -1.53
CA GLN A 345 7.00 -13.64 -2.07
C GLN A 345 8.48 -14.05 -2.09
N PRO A 346 9.08 -14.34 -3.26
CA PRO A 346 10.47 -14.80 -3.36
C PRO A 346 11.48 -13.71 -2.98
N PHE A 347 11.09 -12.44 -3.09
CA PHE A 347 11.92 -11.31 -2.68
C PHE A 347 11.13 -10.33 -1.80
N PHE A 348 11.60 -10.14 -0.57
CA PHE A 348 11.07 -9.22 0.42
C PHE A 348 12.22 -8.45 1.08
N SER A 349 12.40 -7.20 0.66
CA SER A 349 13.55 -6.36 1.03
C SER A 349 13.76 -6.18 2.53
N ARG A 350 12.69 -6.34 3.34
CA ARG A 350 12.77 -6.24 4.80
C ARG A 350 13.69 -7.31 5.42
N GLN A 351 13.99 -8.40 4.69
CA GLN A 351 14.99 -9.40 5.10
C GLN A 351 16.45 -8.91 4.99
N ILE A 352 16.68 -7.72 4.42
CA ILE A 352 18.00 -7.13 4.24
C ILE A 352 18.16 -5.97 5.22
N GLY A 353 19.31 -5.86 5.88
CA GLY A 353 19.63 -4.77 6.80
C GLY A 353 18.92 -4.85 8.15
N LEU A 354 18.48 -6.04 8.55
CA LEU A 354 17.93 -6.36 9.87
C LEU A 354 18.52 -7.68 10.37
N ASP A 355 18.78 -7.79 11.67
CA ASP A 355 19.11 -9.07 12.31
C ASP A 355 17.84 -9.89 12.63
N GLY A 356 18.02 -11.11 13.17
CA GLY A 356 16.91 -11.98 13.56
C GLY A 356 16.00 -11.42 14.67
N GLY A 357 16.46 -10.40 15.40
CA GLY A 357 15.68 -9.65 16.39
C GLY A 357 15.00 -8.39 15.81
N GLY A 358 15.21 -8.09 14.53
CA GLY A 358 14.70 -6.88 13.87
C GLY A 358 15.53 -5.62 14.14
N ASN A 359 16.75 -5.74 14.67
CA ASN A 359 17.63 -4.58 14.85
C ASN A 359 18.27 -4.17 13.51
N PRO A 360 18.38 -2.86 13.22
CA PRO A 360 19.04 -2.37 12.01
C PRO A 360 20.50 -2.81 11.87
N ILE A 361 20.84 -3.40 10.72
CA ILE A 361 22.22 -3.65 10.29
C ILE A 361 22.58 -2.66 9.18
N PRO A 362 23.70 -1.90 9.31
CA PRO A 362 24.15 -0.99 8.27
C PRO A 362 24.38 -1.68 6.92
N ILE A 363 23.99 -1.00 5.83
CA ILE A 363 24.36 -1.37 4.46
C ILE A 363 25.53 -0.49 4.05
N ASP A 364 26.66 -1.13 3.72
CA ASP A 364 27.88 -0.43 3.31
C ASP A 364 27.70 0.21 1.93
N ALA A 365 27.15 -0.55 0.99
CA ALA A 365 26.83 -0.08 -0.34
C ALA A 365 25.68 -0.90 -0.95
N GLY A 366 24.93 -0.27 -1.85
CA GLY A 366 23.92 -0.93 -2.67
C GLY A 366 23.78 -0.26 -4.02
N ALA A 367 23.45 -1.06 -5.03
CA ALA A 367 23.15 -0.60 -6.38
C ALA A 367 21.86 -1.25 -6.86
N ARG A 368 21.03 -0.48 -7.55
CA ARG A 368 19.85 -0.98 -8.24
C ARG A 368 19.75 -0.37 -9.61
N PHE A 369 19.66 -1.21 -10.63
CA PHE A 369 19.36 -0.81 -11.99
C PHE A 369 17.97 -1.29 -12.37
N VAL A 370 17.18 -0.43 -13.01
CA VAL A 370 15.85 -0.75 -13.53
C VAL A 370 15.70 -0.14 -14.92
N SER A 371 15.27 -0.94 -15.87
CA SER A 371 14.86 -0.53 -17.21
C SER A 371 13.44 -1.00 -17.49
N ARG A 372 12.55 -0.10 -17.89
CA ARG A 372 11.15 -0.41 -18.18
C ARG A 372 10.71 0.18 -19.52
N SER A 373 9.97 -0.60 -20.28
CA SER A 373 9.35 -0.19 -21.54
C SER A 373 7.98 -0.83 -21.69
N ALA A 374 7.25 -0.44 -22.74
CA ALA A 374 5.95 -1.04 -23.06
C ALA A 374 6.04 -2.57 -23.26
N LYS A 375 7.18 -3.07 -23.79
CA LYS A 375 7.37 -4.49 -24.11
C LYS A 375 8.24 -5.22 -23.09
N THR A 376 9.41 -4.71 -22.75
CA THR A 376 10.38 -5.41 -21.89
C THR A 376 10.70 -4.60 -20.65
N ASN A 377 10.86 -5.29 -19.52
CA ASN A 377 11.26 -4.73 -18.24
C ASN A 377 12.31 -5.62 -17.60
N TYR A 378 13.41 -5.05 -17.15
CA TYR A 378 14.46 -5.79 -16.47
C TYR A 378 15.14 -4.93 -15.43
N GLY A 379 15.72 -5.58 -14.43
CA GLY A 379 16.43 -4.90 -13.37
C GLY A 379 17.30 -5.84 -12.56
N ALA A 380 18.28 -5.27 -11.90
CA ALA A 380 19.17 -5.96 -11.00
C ALA A 380 19.41 -5.12 -9.75
N MET A 381 19.59 -5.76 -8.62
CA MET A 381 19.94 -5.14 -7.35
C MET A 381 21.08 -5.93 -6.72
N TYR A 382 22.09 -5.23 -6.22
CA TYR A 382 23.18 -5.80 -5.45
C TYR A 382 23.37 -4.99 -4.16
N ILE A 383 23.47 -5.67 -3.02
CA ILE A 383 23.60 -5.04 -1.71
C ILE A 383 24.68 -5.74 -0.91
N ARG A 384 25.57 -4.95 -0.31
CA ARG A 384 26.56 -5.39 0.65
C ARG A 384 26.16 -4.92 2.05
N GLN A 385 25.73 -5.87 2.87
CA GLN A 385 25.41 -5.64 4.27
C GLN A 385 26.66 -5.85 5.14
N ARG A 386 26.87 -4.96 6.11
CA ARG A 386 27.98 -5.04 7.06
C ARG A 386 27.85 -6.27 7.97
N GLY A 387 28.99 -6.88 8.31
CA GLY A 387 29.06 -7.89 9.37
C GLY A 387 29.02 -7.26 10.77
N THR A 388 28.37 -7.94 11.70
CA THR A 388 28.26 -7.55 13.12
C THR A 388 28.45 -8.79 13.99
N ASP A 389 28.56 -8.62 15.31
CA ASP A 389 28.69 -9.76 16.24
C ASP A 389 27.51 -10.74 16.16
N SER A 390 26.32 -10.27 15.76
CA SER A 390 25.10 -11.07 15.65
C SER A 390 24.76 -11.54 14.23
N SER A 391 25.46 -11.05 13.19
CA SER A 391 25.17 -11.39 11.79
C SER A 391 26.42 -11.33 10.92
N PRO A 392 26.72 -12.36 10.11
CA PRO A 392 27.86 -12.32 9.19
C PRO A 392 27.69 -11.25 8.11
N LEU A 393 28.81 -10.85 7.52
CA LEU A 393 28.81 -10.07 6.29
C LEU A 393 28.05 -10.83 5.21
N THR A 394 27.09 -10.16 4.57
CA THR A 394 26.19 -10.80 3.61
C THR A 394 26.07 -9.96 2.35
N ASN A 395 26.19 -10.60 1.19
CA ASN A 395 25.88 -10.01 -0.10
C ASN A 395 24.54 -10.54 -0.60
N TYR A 396 23.70 -9.64 -1.09
CA TYR A 396 22.41 -9.96 -1.68
C TYR A 396 22.41 -9.56 -3.15
N PHE A 397 21.93 -10.44 -4.01
CA PHE A 397 21.67 -10.15 -5.41
C PHE A 397 20.21 -10.47 -5.75
N VAL A 398 19.58 -9.62 -6.55
CA VAL A 398 18.26 -9.85 -7.12
C VAL A 398 18.30 -9.49 -8.59
N GLY A 399 17.88 -10.40 -9.46
CA GLY A 399 17.75 -10.17 -10.90
C GLY A 399 16.30 -10.38 -11.34
N ARG A 400 15.81 -9.54 -12.24
CA ARG A 400 14.44 -9.61 -12.75
C ARG A 400 14.42 -9.34 -14.26
N TYR A 401 13.67 -10.18 -14.99
CA TYR A 401 13.27 -9.92 -16.37
C TYR A 401 11.78 -10.19 -16.53
N SER A 402 11.08 -9.36 -17.30
CA SER A 402 9.70 -9.62 -17.70
C SER A 402 9.40 -9.01 -19.07
N GLU A 403 8.52 -9.67 -19.80
CA GLU A 403 8.06 -9.27 -21.11
C GLU A 403 6.53 -9.19 -21.11
N ASN A 404 6.04 -8.06 -21.59
CA ASN A 404 4.64 -7.77 -21.81
C ASN A 404 4.27 -8.25 -23.21
N PHE A 405 3.14 -8.94 -23.31
CA PHE A 405 2.62 -9.45 -24.58
C PHE A 405 1.10 -9.24 -24.65
N GLY A 406 0.58 -9.22 -25.88
CA GLY A 406 -0.80 -8.83 -26.13
C GLY A 406 -1.09 -7.41 -25.60
N LYS A 407 -2.32 -7.17 -25.17
CA LYS A 407 -2.73 -5.85 -24.67
C LYS A 407 -2.35 -5.62 -23.21
N GLN A 408 -2.52 -6.63 -22.35
CA GLN A 408 -2.39 -6.47 -20.90
C GLN A 408 -1.92 -7.77 -20.19
N SER A 409 -1.04 -8.54 -20.84
CA SER A 409 -0.45 -9.76 -20.27
C SER A 409 1.06 -9.61 -20.08
N ARG A 410 1.64 -10.44 -19.22
CA ARG A 410 3.06 -10.42 -18.86
C ARG A 410 3.56 -11.81 -18.49
N LEU A 411 4.78 -12.13 -18.87
CA LEU A 411 5.55 -13.27 -18.38
C LEU A 411 6.87 -12.74 -17.81
N GLY A 412 7.42 -13.38 -16.79
CA GLY A 412 8.74 -13.01 -16.31
C GLY A 412 9.44 -14.11 -15.51
N ALA A 413 10.70 -13.83 -15.21
CA ALA A 413 11.55 -14.61 -14.31
C ALA A 413 12.22 -13.70 -13.28
N LEU A 414 12.48 -14.23 -12.08
CA LEU A 414 13.24 -13.55 -11.03
C LEU A 414 14.22 -14.52 -10.39
N VAL A 415 15.39 -14.01 -9.99
CA VAL A 415 16.38 -14.74 -9.19
C VAL A 415 16.73 -13.92 -7.95
N THR A 416 16.85 -14.57 -6.81
CA THR A 416 17.47 -14.00 -5.60
C THR A 416 18.66 -14.86 -5.19
N VAL A 417 19.69 -14.22 -4.66
CA VAL A 417 20.85 -14.87 -4.07
C VAL A 417 21.16 -14.18 -2.75
N LYS A 418 21.24 -14.95 -1.66
CA LYS A 418 21.84 -14.56 -0.39
C LYS A 418 23.15 -15.31 -0.25
N ASN A 419 24.25 -14.59 -0.10
CA ASN A 419 25.56 -15.20 0.05
C ASN A 419 26.28 -14.60 1.26
N ASP A 420 26.47 -15.42 2.29
CA ASP A 420 27.27 -15.10 3.48
C ASP A 420 28.49 -16.04 3.57
N THR A 421 29.28 -15.93 4.64
CA THR A 421 30.54 -16.69 4.80
C THR A 421 30.36 -18.20 4.89
N GLY A 422 29.15 -18.70 5.16
CA GLY A 422 28.91 -20.14 5.38
C GLY A 422 27.75 -20.71 4.56
N ASN A 423 27.04 -19.89 3.78
CA ASN A 423 25.91 -20.35 2.99
C ASN A 423 25.62 -19.48 1.76
N THR A 424 25.15 -20.14 0.71
CA THR A 424 24.52 -19.54 -0.46
C THR A 424 23.11 -20.10 -0.61
N ASN A 425 22.10 -19.22 -0.48
CA ASN A 425 20.71 -19.55 -0.78
C ASN A 425 20.30 -18.86 -2.09
N ILE A 426 19.76 -19.63 -3.03
CA ILE A 426 19.32 -19.16 -4.33
C ILE A 426 17.83 -19.47 -4.51
N VAL A 427 17.05 -18.50 -4.97
CA VAL A 427 15.66 -18.73 -5.39
C VAL A 427 15.50 -18.32 -6.84
N GLY A 428 15.07 -19.25 -7.69
CA GLY A 428 14.58 -18.97 -9.04
C GLY A 428 13.06 -18.91 -9.08
N ASN A 429 12.50 -18.04 -9.91
CA ASN A 429 11.07 -17.87 -10.10
C ASN A 429 10.71 -17.72 -11.58
N LEU A 430 9.57 -18.29 -11.97
CA LEU A 430 8.82 -17.93 -13.18
C LEU A 430 7.43 -17.43 -12.76
N ASP A 431 6.95 -16.35 -13.38
CA ASP A 431 5.65 -15.75 -13.07
C ASP A 431 4.94 -15.24 -14.32
N GLY A 432 3.61 -15.21 -14.27
CA GLY A 432 2.80 -14.68 -15.36
C GLY A 432 1.51 -14.03 -14.89
N PHE A 433 1.12 -12.97 -15.58
CA PHE A 433 -0.18 -12.32 -15.46
C PHE A 433 -0.85 -12.31 -16.82
N VAL A 434 -2.05 -12.87 -16.92
CA VAL A 434 -2.85 -12.91 -18.15
C VAL A 434 -4.19 -12.28 -17.87
N ARG A 435 -4.56 -11.28 -18.67
CA ARG A 435 -5.90 -10.71 -18.68
C ARG A 435 -6.62 -11.15 -19.95
N PHE A 436 -7.61 -12.03 -19.79
CA PHE A 436 -8.33 -12.62 -20.91
C PHE A 436 -9.31 -11.63 -21.54
N ASN A 437 -9.96 -10.82 -20.71
CA ASN A 437 -10.84 -9.71 -21.09
C ASN A 437 -10.98 -8.74 -19.89
N GLU A 438 -11.96 -7.83 -19.92
CA GLU A 438 -12.15 -6.84 -18.88
C GLU A 438 -12.40 -7.46 -17.48
N ALA A 439 -13.18 -8.55 -17.40
CA ALA A 439 -13.57 -9.18 -16.13
C ALA A 439 -12.59 -10.26 -15.64
N HIS A 440 -11.96 -10.98 -16.57
CA HIS A 440 -11.25 -12.22 -16.29
C HIS A 440 -9.73 -12.02 -16.27
N SER A 441 -9.07 -12.44 -15.19
CA SER A 441 -7.61 -12.43 -15.10
C SER A 441 -7.05 -13.61 -14.31
N LEU A 442 -5.83 -14.03 -14.65
CA LEU A 442 -5.06 -15.07 -13.98
C LEU A 442 -3.67 -14.55 -13.65
N ASN A 443 -3.27 -14.65 -12.39
CA ASN A 443 -1.89 -14.46 -11.93
C ASN A 443 -1.34 -15.81 -11.48
N TRP A 444 -0.13 -16.16 -11.86
CA TRP A 444 0.48 -17.42 -11.44
C TRP A 444 1.99 -17.27 -11.24
N MET A 445 2.56 -18.17 -10.43
CA MET A 445 3.99 -18.23 -10.18
C MET A 445 4.46 -19.64 -9.82
N PHE A 446 5.71 -19.92 -10.12
CA PHE A 446 6.45 -21.11 -9.72
C PHE A 446 7.84 -20.69 -9.23
N ASN A 447 8.28 -21.27 -8.12
CA ASN A 447 9.52 -20.94 -7.42
C ASN A 447 10.28 -22.22 -7.08
N LEU A 448 11.60 -22.14 -7.20
CA LEU A 448 12.56 -23.15 -6.78
C LEU A 448 13.56 -22.48 -5.83
N SER A 449 13.76 -23.04 -4.64
CA SER A 449 14.83 -22.61 -3.73
C SER A 449 15.89 -23.69 -3.62
N HIS A 450 17.15 -23.29 -3.53
CA HIS A 450 18.29 -24.15 -3.25
C HIS A 450 19.14 -23.53 -2.14
N ASP A 451 19.48 -24.33 -1.13
CA ASP A 451 20.32 -23.94 -0.01
C ASP A 451 21.58 -24.79 -0.02
N SER A 452 22.75 -24.17 -0.23
CA SER A 452 24.02 -24.90 -0.30
C SER A 452 24.34 -25.57 1.03
N LYS A 453 23.90 -24.97 2.14
CA LYS A 453 24.04 -25.56 3.47
C LYS A 453 23.01 -26.68 3.63
N GLY A 454 23.51 -27.91 3.62
CA GLY A 454 22.68 -29.12 3.67
C GLY A 454 22.15 -29.58 2.31
N ASN A 455 22.50 -28.87 1.22
CA ASN A 455 22.16 -29.24 -0.16
C ASN A 455 20.65 -29.49 -0.36
N VAL A 456 19.83 -28.58 0.14
CA VAL A 456 18.37 -28.74 0.22
C VAL A 456 17.69 -27.95 -0.89
N THR A 457 16.79 -28.60 -1.63
CA THR A 457 15.96 -27.97 -2.67
C THR A 457 14.49 -28.02 -2.29
N GLY A 458 13.75 -26.95 -2.58
CA GLY A 458 12.32 -26.85 -2.32
C GLY A 458 11.58 -26.09 -3.40
N VAL A 459 10.27 -26.29 -3.47
CA VAL A 459 9.40 -25.70 -4.51
C VAL A 459 8.21 -25.00 -3.88
N ALA A 460 7.77 -23.91 -4.50
CA ALA A 460 6.53 -23.26 -4.16
C ALA A 460 5.86 -22.69 -5.41
N GLY A 461 4.54 -22.66 -5.46
CA GLY A 461 3.80 -22.10 -6.58
C GLY A 461 2.41 -21.65 -6.18
N ALA A 462 1.82 -20.79 -6.98
CA ALA A 462 0.44 -20.37 -6.82
C ALA A 462 -0.19 -19.97 -8.15
N ALA A 463 -1.51 -20.11 -8.23
CA ALA A 463 -2.35 -19.61 -9.31
C ALA A 463 -3.59 -18.95 -8.70
N GLN A 464 -3.84 -17.70 -9.07
CA GLN A 464 -4.95 -16.88 -8.59
C GLN A 464 -5.75 -16.35 -9.78
N TYR A 465 -6.96 -16.86 -9.92
CA TYR A 465 -7.92 -16.43 -10.91
C TYR A 465 -8.92 -15.44 -10.29
N TYR A 466 -9.26 -14.39 -11.03
CA TYR A 466 -10.30 -13.43 -10.69
C TYR A 466 -11.31 -13.28 -11.82
N TYR A 467 -12.58 -13.20 -11.43
CA TYR A 467 -13.68 -12.64 -12.21
C TYR A 467 -14.24 -11.42 -11.46
N ALA A 468 -14.08 -10.22 -12.02
CA ALA A 468 -14.46 -8.97 -11.36
C ALA A 468 -15.33 -8.09 -12.27
N THR A 469 -16.53 -7.74 -11.80
CA THR A 469 -17.49 -6.84 -12.46
C THR A 469 -18.03 -5.84 -11.43
N ASN A 470 -18.91 -4.92 -11.86
CA ASN A 470 -19.56 -3.97 -10.95
C ASN A 470 -20.41 -4.63 -9.85
N GLN A 471 -20.85 -5.89 -10.07
CA GLN A 471 -21.73 -6.63 -9.17
C GLN A 471 -21.05 -7.79 -8.46
N TRP A 472 -20.02 -8.38 -9.05
CA TRP A 472 -19.43 -9.62 -8.56
C TRP A 472 -17.92 -9.51 -8.52
N LYS A 473 -17.32 -10.04 -7.46
CA LYS A 473 -15.90 -10.37 -7.45
C LYS A 473 -15.74 -11.80 -6.96
N ILE A 474 -15.35 -12.69 -7.85
CA ILE A 474 -15.14 -14.11 -7.59
C ILE A 474 -13.66 -14.41 -7.78
N TRP A 475 -13.11 -15.27 -6.94
CA TRP A 475 -11.75 -15.74 -7.11
C TRP A 475 -11.59 -17.21 -6.78
N TRP A 476 -10.52 -17.77 -7.32
CA TRP A 476 -9.99 -19.06 -6.94
C TRP A 476 -8.48 -18.95 -6.82
N THR A 477 -7.93 -19.21 -5.63
CA THR A 477 -6.47 -19.26 -5.45
C THR A 477 -6.05 -20.65 -5.02
N GLN A 478 -5.18 -21.26 -5.81
CA GLN A 478 -4.49 -22.50 -5.51
C GLN A 478 -3.02 -22.21 -5.19
N SER A 479 -2.46 -22.85 -4.17
CA SER A 479 -1.07 -22.67 -3.76
C SER A 479 -0.47 -23.97 -3.26
N LEU A 480 0.85 -24.10 -3.41
CA LEU A 480 1.67 -25.22 -2.97
C LEU A 480 2.98 -24.65 -2.42
N ILE A 481 3.40 -25.09 -1.24
CA ILE A 481 4.71 -24.80 -0.65
C ILE A 481 5.23 -26.12 -0.09
N SER A 482 6.34 -26.62 -0.62
CA SER A 482 6.96 -27.83 -0.09
C SER A 482 7.61 -27.56 1.27
N LYS A 483 7.82 -28.62 2.06
CA LYS A 483 8.48 -28.53 3.38
C LYS A 483 9.89 -27.90 3.30
N SER A 484 10.60 -28.15 2.21
CA SER A 484 11.99 -27.73 1.99
C SER A 484 12.12 -26.36 1.31
N TYR A 485 11.02 -25.70 0.94
CA TYR A 485 11.09 -24.40 0.29
C TYR A 485 11.51 -23.31 1.29
N ASN A 486 12.65 -22.66 1.01
CA ASN A 486 13.23 -21.64 1.87
C ASN A 486 13.67 -20.42 1.04
N PRO A 487 12.85 -19.35 0.97
CA PRO A 487 13.25 -18.11 0.32
C PRO A 487 13.97 -17.21 1.32
N ALA A 488 15.30 -17.37 1.48
CA ALA A 488 16.05 -16.69 2.53
C ALA A 488 16.04 -15.14 2.44
N VAL A 489 15.67 -14.58 1.29
CA VAL A 489 15.49 -13.13 1.05
C VAL A 489 14.01 -12.79 0.78
N GLY A 490 13.10 -13.72 1.01
CA GLY A 490 11.67 -13.61 0.74
C GLY A 490 10.80 -13.72 1.97
N PHE A 491 9.53 -14.04 1.74
CA PHE A 491 8.54 -14.28 2.78
C PHE A 491 7.56 -15.37 2.34
N ILE A 492 7.30 -16.31 3.24
CA ILE A 492 6.19 -17.27 3.14
C ILE A 492 5.40 -17.26 4.43
N SER A 493 4.07 -17.36 4.32
CA SER A 493 3.21 -17.40 5.50
C SER A 493 3.24 -18.75 6.23
N ARG A 494 3.51 -19.85 5.50
CA ARG A 494 3.47 -21.25 5.99
C ARG A 494 4.41 -22.11 5.14
N THR A 495 4.96 -23.17 5.71
CA THR A 495 5.69 -24.24 5.00
C THR A 495 4.83 -25.51 4.91
N ASP A 496 5.20 -26.42 4.00
CA ASP A 496 4.58 -27.74 3.87
C ASP A 496 3.05 -27.72 3.70
N VAL A 497 2.53 -26.93 2.76
CA VAL A 497 1.10 -26.67 2.62
C VAL A 497 0.62 -26.64 1.16
N ILE A 498 -0.55 -27.21 0.92
CA ILE A 498 -1.38 -27.03 -0.27
C ILE A 498 -2.62 -26.22 0.16
N GLY A 499 -2.76 -25.02 -0.38
CA GLY A 499 -3.86 -24.11 -0.07
C GLY A 499 -4.84 -23.96 -1.22
N THR A 500 -6.14 -24.18 -0.96
CA THR A 500 -7.25 -23.94 -1.90
C THR A 500 -8.20 -22.92 -1.28
N THR A 501 -8.33 -21.77 -1.92
CA THR A 501 -9.01 -20.60 -1.33
C THR A 501 -9.93 -19.90 -2.35
N PRO A 502 -11.17 -20.39 -2.53
CA PRO A 502 -12.18 -19.69 -3.32
C PRO A 502 -12.90 -18.62 -2.49
N GLY A 503 -13.46 -17.64 -3.18
CA GLY A 503 -14.39 -16.71 -2.54
C GLY A 503 -15.19 -15.85 -3.50
N ILE A 504 -16.20 -15.19 -2.95
CA ILE A 504 -17.18 -14.41 -3.69
C ILE A 504 -17.63 -13.21 -2.87
N PHE A 505 -17.61 -12.04 -3.50
CA PHE A 505 -18.27 -10.81 -3.07
C PHE A 505 -19.41 -10.50 -4.03
N TRP A 506 -20.59 -10.22 -3.49
CA TRP A 506 -21.71 -9.68 -4.24
C TRP A 506 -21.94 -8.24 -3.85
N PHE A 507 -21.97 -7.31 -4.80
CA PHE A 507 -22.16 -5.89 -4.54
C PHE A 507 -23.56 -5.43 -4.96
N TYR A 508 -24.53 -5.54 -4.07
CA TYR A 508 -25.89 -5.07 -4.35
C TYR A 508 -26.00 -3.56 -4.13
N ARG A 509 -26.37 -2.82 -5.17
CA ARG A 509 -26.59 -1.36 -5.17
C ARG A 509 -27.97 -0.94 -5.67
N GLY A 510 -28.91 -1.89 -5.74
CA GLY A 510 -30.23 -1.68 -6.34
C GLY A 510 -31.12 -0.66 -5.62
N LYS A 511 -32.24 -0.32 -6.26
CA LYS A 511 -33.26 0.60 -5.74
C LYS A 511 -34.00 0.07 -4.51
N HIS A 512 -34.05 -1.25 -4.32
CA HIS A 512 -34.76 -1.91 -3.22
C HIS A 512 -33.95 -2.03 -1.93
N ILE A 513 -32.75 -1.43 -1.87
CA ILE A 513 -32.00 -1.36 -0.62
C ILE A 513 -32.79 -0.49 0.38
N PRO A 514 -33.05 -0.99 1.59
CA PRO A 514 -33.75 -0.20 2.61
C PRO A 514 -32.95 1.05 2.94
N PHE A 515 -33.65 2.16 3.24
CA PHE A 515 -33.01 3.43 3.58
C PHE A 515 -31.93 3.87 2.57
N LYS A 516 -32.19 3.78 1.26
CA LYS A 516 -31.22 4.09 0.18
C LYS A 516 -30.52 5.46 0.29
N LYS A 517 -31.16 6.43 0.96
CA LYS A 517 -30.56 7.74 1.29
C LYS A 517 -29.38 7.65 2.27
N ILE A 518 -29.31 6.58 3.04
CA ILE A 518 -28.28 6.29 4.05
C ILE A 518 -27.39 5.14 3.58
N ILE A 519 -27.98 4.06 3.04
CA ILE A 519 -27.26 2.86 2.60
C ILE A 519 -26.87 2.98 1.13
N ARG A 520 -25.58 2.89 0.85
CA ARG A 520 -25.02 2.90 -0.51
C ARG A 520 -25.12 1.51 -1.15
N SER A 521 -24.60 0.51 -0.45
CA SER A 521 -24.53 -0.88 -0.93
C SER A 521 -24.70 -1.90 0.19
N PHE A 522 -25.16 -3.08 -0.19
CA PHE A 522 -25.24 -4.28 0.63
C PHE A 522 -24.35 -5.34 -0.04
N GLU A 523 -23.35 -5.84 0.69
CA GLU A 523 -22.19 -6.52 0.14
C GLU A 523 -21.89 -7.86 0.83
N PRO A 524 -22.82 -8.84 0.82
CA PRO A 524 -22.57 -10.12 1.45
C PRO A 524 -21.43 -10.87 0.75
N SER A 525 -20.72 -11.69 1.52
CA SER A 525 -19.56 -12.42 1.02
C SER A 525 -19.35 -13.78 1.66
N LEU A 526 -18.66 -14.65 0.92
CA LEU A 526 -18.19 -15.95 1.37
C LEU A 526 -16.72 -16.10 0.96
N LEU A 527 -15.87 -16.40 1.94
CA LEU A 527 -14.47 -16.74 1.75
C LEU A 527 -14.23 -18.11 2.36
N VAL A 528 -13.63 -19.02 1.61
CA VAL A 528 -13.34 -20.37 2.10
C VAL A 528 -11.86 -20.63 1.98
N GLU A 529 -11.29 -21.27 3.01
CA GLU A 529 -9.89 -21.65 3.00
C GLU A 529 -9.74 -23.11 3.40
N PHE A 530 -9.02 -23.87 2.58
CA PHE A 530 -8.61 -25.25 2.87
C PHE A 530 -7.09 -25.33 2.78
N TYR A 531 -6.48 -25.87 3.82
CA TYR A 531 -5.05 -26.13 3.88
C TYR A 531 -4.80 -27.59 4.21
N ASN A 532 -4.15 -28.28 3.28
CA ASN A 532 -3.65 -29.63 3.47
C ASN A 532 -2.14 -29.59 3.62
N GLN A 533 -1.56 -30.47 4.42
CA GLN A 533 -0.12 -30.63 4.49
C GLN A 533 0.40 -31.18 3.15
N ALA A 534 1.41 -30.53 2.56
CA ALA A 534 1.90 -30.93 1.24
C ALA A 534 2.57 -32.31 1.25
N SER A 535 3.29 -32.63 2.32
CA SER A 535 4.02 -33.89 2.48
C SER A 535 3.14 -35.11 2.74
N THR A 536 1.96 -34.94 3.35
CA THR A 536 1.10 -36.06 3.78
C THR A 536 -0.30 -36.06 3.16
N GLY A 537 -0.72 -34.95 2.55
CA GLY A 537 -2.09 -34.74 2.06
C GLY A 537 -3.12 -34.52 3.17
N ARG A 538 -2.72 -34.55 4.45
CA ARG A 538 -3.65 -34.41 5.58
C ARG A 538 -4.23 -33.01 5.66
N LEU A 539 -5.54 -32.88 5.86
CA LEU A 539 -6.18 -31.60 6.18
C LEU A 539 -5.65 -31.05 7.52
N ILE A 540 -4.99 -29.90 7.47
CA ILE A 540 -4.47 -29.21 8.65
C ILE A 540 -5.32 -28.01 9.05
N GLU A 541 -6.10 -27.42 8.14
CA GLU A 541 -6.99 -26.32 8.48
C GLU A 541 -8.10 -26.15 7.44
N ARG A 542 -9.32 -25.85 7.89
CA ARG A 542 -10.41 -25.36 7.05
C ARG A 542 -11.13 -24.21 7.74
N SER A 543 -11.49 -23.19 6.98
CA SER A 543 -12.13 -21.99 7.51
C SER A 543 -13.21 -21.48 6.54
N TYR A 544 -14.34 -21.03 7.09
CA TYR A 544 -15.46 -20.49 6.32
C TYR A 544 -15.79 -19.07 6.79
N GLY A 545 -15.21 -18.06 6.16
CA GLY A 545 -15.54 -16.66 6.38
C GLY A 545 -16.88 -16.30 5.74
N LEU A 546 -17.95 -16.34 6.53
CA LEU A 546 -19.31 -15.99 6.14
C LEU A 546 -19.62 -14.56 6.55
N SER A 547 -19.79 -13.65 5.59
CA SER A 547 -20.31 -12.32 5.85
C SER A 547 -21.76 -12.22 5.38
N PRO A 548 -22.75 -12.44 6.27
CA PRO A 548 -24.15 -12.36 5.89
C PRO A 548 -24.55 -10.94 5.46
N PHE A 549 -23.83 -9.93 5.97
CA PHE A 549 -23.97 -8.56 5.53
C PHE A 549 -22.67 -7.77 5.68
N TRP A 550 -22.47 -6.89 4.70
CA TRP A 550 -21.56 -5.77 4.78
C TRP A 550 -22.28 -4.56 4.17
N ILE A 551 -22.42 -3.49 4.91
CA ILE A 551 -23.19 -2.31 4.53
C ILE A 551 -22.22 -1.16 4.36
N MET A 552 -22.16 -0.58 3.16
CA MET A 552 -21.51 0.71 2.96
C MET A 552 -22.56 1.82 3.03
N LEU A 553 -22.23 2.88 3.75
CA LEU A 553 -23.08 4.06 3.89
C LEU A 553 -22.77 5.08 2.80
N GLN A 554 -23.76 5.91 2.48
CA GLN A 554 -23.58 7.02 1.54
C GLN A 554 -22.48 7.99 1.98
N SER A 555 -22.27 8.16 3.28
CA SER A 555 -21.17 9.00 3.83
C SER A 555 -19.77 8.40 3.64
N GLY A 556 -19.66 7.10 3.36
CA GLY A 556 -18.40 6.36 3.32
C GLY A 556 -18.07 5.59 4.60
N GLY A 557 -18.93 5.66 5.63
CA GLY A 557 -18.89 4.73 6.76
C GLY A 557 -19.34 3.32 6.35
N PHE A 558 -19.13 2.34 7.22
CA PHE A 558 -19.48 0.94 6.96
C PHE A 558 -19.86 0.19 8.23
N MET A 559 -20.60 -0.91 8.07
CA MET A 559 -20.87 -1.87 9.14
C MET A 559 -20.91 -3.27 8.54
N GLY A 560 -20.30 -4.26 9.19
CA GLY A 560 -20.28 -5.63 8.69
C GLY A 560 -20.18 -6.64 9.81
N HIS A 561 -20.62 -7.86 9.51
CA HIS A 561 -20.44 -9.02 10.37
C HIS A 561 -19.77 -10.13 9.59
N VAL A 562 -18.83 -10.84 10.21
CA VAL A 562 -18.20 -12.02 9.64
C VAL A 562 -18.20 -13.12 10.70
N MET A 563 -18.78 -14.26 10.37
CA MET A 563 -18.68 -15.50 11.14
C MET A 563 -17.65 -16.40 10.50
N THR A 564 -16.76 -16.99 11.31
CA THR A 564 -15.66 -17.82 10.83
C THR A 564 -15.56 -19.09 11.66
N PRO A 565 -16.29 -20.16 11.28
CA PRO A 565 -16.06 -21.50 11.78
C PRO A 565 -14.73 -22.02 11.22
N THR A 566 -13.89 -22.55 12.11
CA THR A 566 -12.55 -23.02 11.79
C THR A 566 -12.32 -24.38 12.42
N TYR A 567 -11.80 -25.32 11.63
CA TYR A 567 -11.10 -26.50 12.13
C TYR A 567 -9.62 -26.30 11.89
N GLN A 568 -8.80 -26.64 12.88
CA GLN A 568 -7.35 -26.56 12.76
C GLN A 568 -6.69 -27.72 13.50
N TYR A 569 -5.75 -28.38 12.83
CA TYR A 569 -4.85 -29.36 13.42
C TYR A 569 -3.47 -28.73 13.59
N LEU A 570 -3.10 -28.45 14.84
CA LEU A 570 -1.78 -27.94 15.19
C LEU A 570 -0.80 -29.12 15.27
N THR A 571 0.22 -29.09 14.44
CA THR A 571 1.32 -30.08 14.47
C THR A 571 2.31 -29.81 15.59
N GLU A 572 2.42 -28.55 16.02
CA GLU A 572 3.34 -28.08 17.05
C GLU A 572 2.62 -27.11 17.99
N PRO A 573 3.00 -27.08 19.28
CA PRO A 573 2.47 -26.08 20.20
C PRO A 573 2.97 -24.68 19.84
N PHE A 574 2.17 -23.66 20.14
CA PHE A 574 2.57 -22.26 19.99
C PHE A 574 2.02 -21.42 21.14
N SER A 575 2.62 -20.25 21.39
CA SER A 575 2.32 -19.45 22.59
C SER A 575 1.94 -18.01 22.24
N PRO A 576 0.75 -17.75 21.66
CA PRO A 576 0.32 -16.40 21.31
C PRO A 576 0.25 -15.55 22.57
N LEU A 577 1.04 -14.46 22.58
CA LEU A 577 1.17 -13.56 23.71
C LEU A 577 1.42 -14.31 25.03
N GLY A 578 2.19 -15.39 25.03
CA GLY A 578 2.47 -16.19 26.23
C GLY A 578 1.35 -17.12 26.73
N VAL A 579 0.27 -17.34 25.97
CA VAL A 579 -0.74 -18.39 26.26
C VAL A 579 -0.35 -19.67 25.53
N LYS A 580 0.12 -20.71 26.21
CA LYS A 580 0.59 -21.95 25.55
C LYS A 580 -0.58 -22.81 25.06
N ILE A 581 -0.67 -23.02 23.75
CA ILE A 581 -1.66 -23.89 23.10
C ILE A 581 -0.96 -25.16 22.61
N ALA A 582 -1.50 -26.33 22.97
CA ALA A 582 -0.90 -27.61 22.62
C ALA A 582 -1.12 -27.99 21.14
N ALA A 583 -0.26 -28.87 20.62
CA ALA A 583 -0.56 -29.58 19.39
C ALA A 583 -1.87 -30.38 19.55
N GLY A 584 -2.67 -30.48 18.50
CA GLY A 584 -3.98 -31.14 18.56
C GLY A 584 -5.00 -30.64 17.55
N ALA A 585 -6.15 -31.29 17.53
CA ALA A 585 -7.29 -30.91 16.71
C ALA A 585 -8.22 -29.96 17.47
N TYR A 586 -8.59 -28.85 16.84
CA TYR A 586 -9.47 -27.84 17.43
C TYR A 586 -10.57 -27.47 16.45
N ASN A 587 -11.76 -27.24 16.98
CA ASN A 587 -12.88 -26.66 16.26
C ASN A 587 -13.36 -25.46 17.05
N TYR A 588 -13.40 -24.29 16.42
CA TYR A 588 -13.87 -23.08 17.06
C TYR A 588 -14.58 -22.17 16.06
N THR A 589 -15.32 -21.18 16.55
CA THR A 589 -16.04 -20.23 15.73
C THR A 589 -15.79 -18.84 16.26
N ARG A 590 -15.30 -17.96 15.38
CA ARG A 590 -15.11 -16.54 15.63
C ARG A 590 -16.24 -15.75 14.99
N HIS A 591 -16.65 -14.67 15.66
CA HIS A 591 -17.55 -13.66 15.10
C HIS A 591 -16.82 -12.33 15.16
N ALA A 592 -16.76 -11.60 14.06
CA ALA A 592 -16.19 -10.27 13.95
C ALA A 592 -17.29 -9.28 13.55
N VAL A 593 -17.40 -8.17 14.28
CA VAL A 593 -18.27 -7.04 13.96
C VAL A 593 -17.40 -5.86 13.61
N TYR A 594 -17.57 -5.34 12.41
CA TYR A 594 -16.86 -4.18 11.88
C TYR A 594 -17.80 -2.98 11.87
N TRP A 595 -17.33 -1.83 12.35
CA TRP A 595 -18.08 -0.58 12.29
C TRP A 595 -17.14 0.60 12.07
N GLY A 596 -17.32 1.33 10.98
CA GLY A 596 -16.60 2.57 10.70
C GLY A 596 -17.56 3.73 10.45
N SER A 597 -17.26 4.89 11.01
CA SER A 597 -17.92 6.13 10.65
C SER A 597 -17.36 6.70 9.34
N ASP A 598 -17.86 7.87 8.91
CA ASP A 598 -17.27 8.63 7.82
C ASP A 598 -15.85 9.11 8.17
N GLY A 599 -14.84 8.49 7.57
CA GLY A 599 -13.42 8.79 7.80
C GLY A 599 -12.97 10.17 7.32
N SER A 600 -13.84 10.93 6.62
CA SER A 600 -13.56 12.31 6.20
C SER A 600 -14.06 13.37 7.18
N LYS A 601 -14.78 12.98 8.24
CA LYS A 601 -15.24 13.90 9.28
C LYS A 601 -14.13 14.23 10.29
N LYS A 602 -14.28 15.40 10.91
CA LYS A 602 -13.41 15.91 11.98
C LYS A 602 -13.33 14.96 13.18
N LEU A 603 -14.39 14.21 13.45
CA LEU A 603 -14.39 13.10 14.39
C LEU A 603 -14.80 11.87 13.61
N SER A 604 -13.95 10.85 13.62
CA SER A 604 -14.27 9.56 13.04
C SER A 604 -13.74 8.43 13.90
N PHE A 605 -14.33 7.26 13.75
CA PHE A 605 -13.88 6.06 14.43
C PHE A 605 -13.99 4.84 13.52
N THR A 606 -13.18 3.83 13.85
CA THR A 606 -13.35 2.47 13.38
C THR A 606 -13.26 1.52 14.56
N TRP A 607 -14.15 0.57 14.61
CA TRP A 607 -14.22 -0.47 15.63
C TRP A 607 -14.29 -1.85 14.96
N ASN A 608 -13.48 -2.78 15.45
CA ASN A 608 -13.57 -4.21 15.14
C ASN A 608 -13.64 -4.98 16.46
N GLY A 609 -14.79 -5.61 16.72
CA GLY A 609 -15.02 -6.46 17.89
C GLY A 609 -15.11 -7.92 17.47
N GLU A 610 -14.25 -8.77 18.04
CA GLU A 610 -14.23 -10.20 17.78
C GLU A 610 -14.53 -10.99 19.05
N TYR A 611 -15.38 -12.00 18.95
CA TYR A 611 -15.78 -12.85 20.07
C TYR A 611 -16.05 -14.29 19.61
N GLY A 612 -16.22 -15.19 20.57
CA GLY A 612 -16.53 -16.60 20.31
C GLY A 612 -15.50 -17.55 20.91
N THR A 613 -15.56 -18.81 20.51
CA THR A 613 -14.59 -19.82 20.94
C THR A 613 -13.24 -19.58 20.26
N TYR A 614 -12.17 -20.02 20.89
CA TYR A 614 -10.81 -19.87 20.42
C TYR A 614 -9.98 -21.04 20.95
N TYR A 615 -9.64 -21.96 20.06
CA TYR A 615 -9.09 -23.27 20.41
C TYR A 615 -9.97 -23.98 21.46
N ASP A 616 -9.42 -24.27 22.63
CA ASP A 616 -10.06 -24.94 23.77
C ASP A 616 -10.84 -24.00 24.70
N GLY A 617 -10.76 -22.68 24.49
CA GLY A 617 -11.41 -21.67 25.34
C GLY A 617 -12.15 -20.58 24.57
N LYS A 618 -12.12 -19.36 25.10
CA LYS A 618 -12.73 -18.17 24.48
C LYS A 618 -11.73 -17.02 24.42
N LEU A 619 -11.85 -16.23 23.35
CA LEU A 619 -11.08 -14.99 23.16
C LEU A 619 -12.04 -13.87 22.77
N ASN A 620 -12.05 -12.78 23.51
CA ASN A 620 -12.71 -11.56 23.07
C ASN A 620 -11.65 -10.52 22.74
N THR A 621 -11.65 -10.03 21.51
CA THR A 621 -10.72 -9.02 21.03
C THR A 621 -11.51 -7.78 20.66
N THR A 622 -11.06 -6.60 21.09
CA THR A 622 -11.62 -5.33 20.62
C THR A 622 -10.51 -4.44 20.10
N ASN A 623 -10.73 -3.87 18.92
CA ASN A 623 -9.88 -2.87 18.31
C ASN A 623 -10.72 -1.61 18.10
N LEU A 624 -10.33 -0.51 18.70
CA LEU A 624 -10.95 0.80 18.53
C LEU A 624 -9.88 1.78 18.04
N SER A 625 -10.20 2.55 17.00
CA SER A 625 -9.40 3.68 16.54
C SER A 625 -10.31 4.89 16.46
N VAL A 626 -9.95 5.99 17.12
CA VAL A 626 -10.68 7.26 17.09
C VAL A 626 -9.74 8.34 16.59
N LEU A 627 -10.17 9.06 15.55
CA LEU A 627 -9.47 10.18 14.95
C LEU A 627 -10.23 11.47 15.26
N VAL A 628 -9.51 12.45 15.79
CA VAL A 628 -9.97 13.82 16.00
C VAL A 628 -9.08 14.76 15.19
N ALA A 629 -9.64 15.38 14.16
CA ALA A 629 -9.00 16.33 13.25
C ALA A 629 -9.89 17.58 13.09
N PRO A 630 -9.93 18.48 14.09
CA PRO A 630 -10.83 19.64 14.07
C PRO A 630 -10.49 20.62 12.93
N VAL A 631 -9.22 20.67 12.56
CA VAL A 631 -8.64 21.40 11.43
C VAL A 631 -7.48 20.59 10.85
N PRO A 632 -7.13 20.73 9.55
CA PRO A 632 -6.03 19.96 8.94
C PRO A 632 -4.65 20.12 9.59
N HIS A 633 -4.45 21.18 10.38
CA HIS A 633 -3.20 21.43 11.10
C HIS A 633 -2.99 20.51 12.31
N ILE A 634 -4.05 19.90 12.82
CA ILE A 634 -4.02 19.09 14.05
C ILE A 634 -4.82 17.82 13.81
N SER A 635 -4.17 16.67 13.87
CA SER A 635 -4.86 15.38 13.90
C SER A 635 -4.33 14.52 15.05
N ILE A 636 -5.24 13.94 15.83
CA ILE A 636 -4.92 13.06 16.95
C ILE A 636 -5.66 11.75 16.73
N THR A 637 -4.93 10.65 16.72
CA THR A 637 -5.50 9.30 16.63
C THR A 637 -5.20 8.50 17.89
N GLY A 638 -6.24 8.18 18.65
CA GLY A 638 -6.16 7.22 19.74
C GLY A 638 -6.53 5.82 19.24
N ARG A 639 -5.77 4.79 19.61
CA ARG A 639 -6.07 3.40 19.28
C ARG A 639 -5.95 2.53 20.52
N PHE A 640 -6.91 1.62 20.67
CA PHE A 640 -6.98 0.68 21.78
C PHE A 640 -7.23 -0.73 21.22
N ASN A 641 -6.34 -1.66 21.56
CA ASN A 641 -6.54 -3.09 21.34
C ASN A 641 -6.58 -3.78 22.70
N ARG A 642 -7.60 -4.60 22.94
CA ARG A 642 -7.69 -5.49 24.12
C ARG A 642 -7.99 -6.90 23.68
N ASN A 643 -7.22 -7.85 24.21
CA ASN A 643 -7.44 -9.29 24.07
C ASN A 643 -7.75 -9.88 25.46
N ASN A 644 -8.92 -10.47 25.60
CA ASN A 644 -9.37 -11.16 26.82
C ASN A 644 -9.44 -12.66 26.56
N PHE A 645 -8.43 -13.40 27.00
CA PHE A 645 -8.42 -14.85 27.01
C PHE A 645 -9.22 -15.35 28.20
N ARG A 646 -10.03 -16.40 28.01
CA ARG A 646 -10.74 -17.11 29.07
C ARG A 646 -10.59 -18.61 28.89
N ASN A 647 -9.96 -19.26 29.86
CA ASN A 647 -9.72 -20.71 29.89
C ASN A 647 -9.09 -21.24 28.60
N VAL A 648 -8.04 -20.59 28.11
CA VAL A 648 -7.36 -20.97 26.86
C VAL A 648 -6.01 -21.64 27.14
N GLY A 649 -5.71 -22.68 26.37
CA GLY A 649 -4.44 -23.38 26.36
C GLY A 649 -4.26 -24.33 27.54
N VAL A 650 -3.06 -24.94 27.60
CA VAL A 650 -2.70 -26.04 28.53
C VAL A 650 -2.93 -25.67 30.00
N ASN A 651 -2.78 -24.39 30.35
CA ASN A 651 -2.90 -23.89 31.72
C ASN A 651 -4.28 -23.29 32.04
N ASN A 652 -5.28 -23.44 31.16
CA ASN A 652 -6.59 -22.79 31.28
C ASN A 652 -6.46 -21.27 31.55
N THR A 653 -5.61 -20.61 30.77
CA THR A 653 -5.19 -19.23 31.06
C THR A 653 -6.36 -18.27 30.85
N THR A 654 -6.64 -17.46 31.88
CA THR A 654 -7.53 -16.30 31.78
C THR A 654 -6.74 -15.03 32.03
N LYS A 655 -6.64 -14.16 31.01
CA LYS A 655 -5.88 -12.91 31.13
C LYS A 655 -6.33 -11.83 30.15
N ASN A 656 -6.00 -10.59 30.49
CA ASN A 656 -6.18 -9.42 29.63
C ASN A 656 -4.84 -8.91 29.13
N ILE A 657 -4.77 -8.59 27.85
CA ILE A 657 -3.65 -7.91 27.24
C ILE A 657 -4.16 -6.70 26.49
N ASP A 658 -3.66 -5.53 26.88
CA ASP A 658 -4.03 -4.25 26.32
C ASP A 658 -2.84 -3.61 25.61
N LEU A 659 -3.15 -2.99 24.48
CA LEU A 659 -2.25 -2.15 23.70
C LEU A 659 -2.93 -0.82 23.43
N LEU A 660 -2.46 0.22 24.09
CA LEU A 660 -2.89 1.59 23.88
C LEU A 660 -1.86 2.29 23.00
N SER A 661 -2.32 3.07 22.01
CA SER A 661 -1.45 4.00 21.29
C SER A 661 -2.13 5.34 21.05
N VAL A 662 -1.36 6.41 21.09
CA VAL A 662 -1.79 7.77 20.76
C VAL A 662 -0.80 8.34 19.76
N GLU A 663 -1.32 8.84 18.65
CA GLU A 663 -0.54 9.49 17.59
C GLU A 663 -1.06 10.90 17.39
N GLY A 664 -0.23 11.91 17.60
CA GLY A 664 -0.53 13.31 17.32
C GLY A 664 0.28 13.80 16.13
N ARG A 665 -0.35 14.51 15.20
CA ARG A 665 0.30 15.22 14.10
C ARG A 665 -0.09 16.70 14.18
N PHE A 666 0.93 17.53 14.26
CA PHE A 666 0.83 18.99 14.26
C PHE A 666 1.63 19.50 13.07
N ALA A 667 0.98 20.20 12.14
CA ALA A 667 1.63 20.66 10.92
C ALA A 667 1.28 22.11 10.64
N ALA A 668 2.31 22.94 10.45
CA ALA A 668 2.13 24.32 10.01
C ALA A 668 1.66 24.37 8.56
N ASN A 669 2.24 23.50 7.72
CA ASN A 669 1.94 23.32 6.30
C ASN A 669 2.47 21.93 5.86
N PRO A 670 2.30 21.49 4.59
CA PRO A 670 2.82 20.20 4.13
C PRO A 670 4.32 19.95 4.40
N ARG A 671 5.14 20.98 4.55
CA ARG A 671 6.60 20.91 4.65
C ARG A 671 7.15 20.94 6.08
N LEU A 672 6.38 21.37 7.07
CA LEU A 672 6.84 21.46 8.47
C LEU A 672 5.85 20.75 9.39
N GLN A 673 6.29 19.64 9.95
CA GLN A 673 5.45 18.75 10.75
C GLN A 673 6.16 18.27 12.02
N LEU A 674 5.41 18.20 13.11
CA LEU A 674 5.77 17.55 14.36
C LEU A 674 4.81 16.39 14.57
N ILE A 675 5.35 15.18 14.67
CA ILE A 675 4.59 13.95 14.89
C ILE A 675 5.04 13.36 16.22
N GLY A 676 4.08 13.10 17.11
CA GLY A 676 4.31 12.40 18.37
C GLY A 676 3.55 11.08 18.38
N PHE A 677 4.18 10.03 18.89
CA PHE A 677 3.62 8.70 19.03
C PHE A 677 3.96 8.14 20.40
N TYR A 678 2.95 7.63 21.10
CA TYR A 678 3.08 6.90 22.34
C TYR A 678 2.38 5.55 22.21
N GLN A 679 3.00 4.49 22.73
CA GLN A 679 2.40 3.17 22.80
C GLN A 679 2.74 2.48 24.12
N ARG A 680 1.75 1.84 24.73
CA ARG A 680 1.89 1.03 25.94
C ARG A 680 1.32 -0.35 25.72
N ASN A 681 2.12 -1.37 26.03
CA ASN A 681 1.72 -2.77 25.96
C ASN A 681 1.80 -3.41 27.35
N THR A 682 0.71 -4.03 27.79
CA THR A 682 0.67 -4.67 29.11
C THR A 682 1.32 -6.05 29.14
N ASP A 683 1.46 -6.73 27.99
CA ASP A 683 2.10 -8.06 27.90
C ASP A 683 3.62 -7.96 28.12
N THR A 684 4.27 -7.07 27.36
CA THR A 684 5.71 -6.82 27.46
C THR A 684 6.07 -5.76 28.51
N LYS A 685 5.06 -5.15 29.15
CA LYS A 685 5.18 -3.97 30.03
C LYS A 685 5.99 -2.84 29.39
N ALA A 686 5.92 -2.73 28.06
CA ALA A 686 6.69 -1.79 27.29
C ALA A 686 5.98 -0.44 27.17
N ASN A 687 6.75 0.65 27.29
CA ASN A 687 6.33 2.00 26.93
C ASN A 687 7.27 2.53 25.84
N ASN A 688 6.69 2.91 24.72
CA ASN A 688 7.42 3.41 23.56
C ASN A 688 6.96 4.84 23.25
N PHE A 689 7.91 5.76 23.14
CA PHE A 689 7.70 7.12 22.70
C PHE A 689 8.53 7.38 21.45
N ASN A 690 7.94 8.02 20.45
CA ASN A 690 8.63 8.52 19.27
C ASN A 690 8.12 9.94 19.00
N ILE A 691 9.02 10.91 18.95
CA ILE A 691 8.72 12.28 18.55
C ILE A 691 9.61 12.62 17.37
N ARG A 692 9.01 13.10 16.27
CA ARG A 692 9.72 13.49 15.07
C ARG A 692 9.30 14.87 14.62
N LEU A 693 10.26 15.79 14.56
CA LEU A 693 10.16 17.00 13.77
C LEU A 693 10.72 16.73 12.37
N SER A 694 9.99 17.11 11.33
CA SER A 694 10.44 17.05 9.94
C SER A 694 10.20 18.39 9.26
N TRP A 695 11.25 18.95 8.66
CA TRP A 695 11.19 20.18 7.87
C TRP A 695 11.77 19.97 6.48
N GLU A 696 10.91 20.03 5.46
CA GLU A 696 11.29 20.10 4.05
C GLU A 696 11.61 21.56 3.67
N TYR A 697 12.88 21.95 3.77
CA TYR A 697 13.31 23.33 3.49
C TYR A 697 13.46 23.61 1.98
N GLN A 698 13.65 22.57 1.18
CA GLN A 698 13.64 22.58 -0.29
C GLN A 698 13.04 21.25 -0.77
N PRO A 699 12.42 21.16 -1.97
CA PRO A 699 11.85 19.90 -2.46
C PRO A 699 12.77 18.70 -2.23
N LEU A 700 12.27 17.71 -1.49
CA LEU A 700 12.97 16.47 -1.10
C LEU A 700 14.28 16.65 -0.31
N SER A 701 14.50 17.81 0.31
CA SER A 701 15.63 18.10 1.20
C SER A 701 15.12 18.40 2.60
N PHE A 702 15.61 17.67 3.60
CA PHE A 702 14.97 17.60 4.91
C PHE A 702 15.93 17.86 6.06
N ILE A 703 15.40 18.46 7.11
CA ILE A 703 15.94 18.40 8.47
C ILE A 703 15.01 17.54 9.31
N TYR A 704 15.57 16.54 9.98
CA TYR A 704 14.86 15.68 10.93
C TYR A 704 15.48 15.79 12.31
N ILE A 705 14.62 15.88 13.32
CA ILE A 705 14.98 15.65 14.72
C ILE A 705 14.05 14.57 15.24
N VAL A 706 14.62 13.45 15.66
CA VAL A 706 13.89 12.27 16.13
C VAL A 706 14.32 11.93 17.55
N PHE A 707 13.36 11.80 18.45
CA PHE A 707 13.57 11.28 19.78
C PHE A 707 12.78 10.00 19.95
N ASN A 708 13.46 8.89 20.23
CA ASN A 708 12.86 7.63 20.62
C ASN A 708 13.18 7.35 22.09
N LYS A 709 12.18 6.86 22.81
CA LYS A 709 12.38 6.31 24.15
C LYS A 709 11.62 5.00 24.27
N ARG A 710 12.31 3.94 24.66
CA ARG A 710 11.76 2.62 24.89
C ARG A 710 12.08 2.18 26.30
N GLU A 711 11.04 1.83 27.06
CA GLU A 711 11.19 1.23 28.39
C GLU A 711 10.53 -0.14 28.39
N PHE A 712 11.22 -1.17 28.87
CA PHE A 712 10.68 -2.54 28.95
C PHE A 712 11.24 -3.29 30.16
N GLN A 713 10.61 -4.41 30.53
CA GLN A 713 11.10 -5.24 31.63
C GLN A 713 12.37 -5.99 31.20
N SER A 714 13.44 -5.91 32.01
CA SER A 714 14.69 -6.61 31.71
C SER A 714 14.49 -8.13 31.71
N THR A 715 15.12 -8.81 30.75
CA THR A 715 15.13 -10.28 30.65
C THR A 715 16.15 -10.93 31.59
N THR A 716 17.15 -10.18 32.07
CA THR A 716 18.21 -10.69 32.96
C THR A 716 17.93 -10.39 34.44
N ARG A 717 17.21 -9.30 34.75
CA ARG A 717 16.78 -8.95 36.11
C ARG A 717 15.34 -8.45 36.11
N LEU A 718 14.41 -9.33 36.45
CA LEU A 718 12.97 -9.07 36.38
C LEU A 718 12.51 -7.87 37.23
N ASP A 719 13.29 -7.46 38.24
CA ASP A 719 13.00 -6.32 39.11
C ASP A 719 13.44 -4.96 38.54
N ASN A 720 14.25 -4.94 37.46
CA ASN A 720 14.76 -3.72 36.85
C ASN A 720 14.11 -3.44 35.48
N ARG A 721 13.78 -2.17 35.23
CA ARG A 721 13.35 -1.71 33.90
C ARG A 721 14.56 -1.29 33.08
N SER A 722 14.69 -1.85 31.88
CA SER A 722 15.65 -1.41 30.88
C SER A 722 15.10 -0.21 30.13
N GLN A 723 15.98 0.72 29.78
CA GLN A 723 15.63 1.94 29.05
C GLN A 723 16.63 2.20 27.93
N GLU A 724 16.10 2.53 26.76
CA GLU A 724 16.81 2.97 25.57
C GLU A 724 16.27 4.34 25.17
N ASP A 725 17.11 5.37 25.19
CA ASP A 725 16.81 6.68 24.61
C ASP A 725 17.69 6.88 23.37
N HIS A 726 17.10 7.28 22.25
CA HIS A 726 17.82 7.62 21.03
C HIS A 726 17.42 9.02 20.57
N LEU A 727 18.38 9.94 20.51
CA LEU A 727 18.22 11.25 19.90
C LEU A 727 18.98 11.28 18.58
N ILE A 728 18.30 11.55 17.48
CA ILE A 728 18.88 11.59 16.14
C ILE A 728 18.60 12.95 15.51
N ALA A 729 19.63 13.57 14.96
CA ALA A 729 19.52 14.72 14.08
C ALA A 729 20.09 14.37 12.70
N LYS A 730 19.31 14.62 11.65
CA LYS A 730 19.69 14.32 10.27
C LYS A 730 19.38 15.50 9.36
N ILE A 731 20.33 15.86 8.52
CA ILE A 731 20.14 16.80 7.41
C ILE A 731 20.45 16.10 6.10
N SER A 732 19.56 16.25 5.12
CA SER A 732 19.77 15.79 3.74
C SER A 732 19.58 16.94 2.77
N TYR A 733 20.33 16.91 1.68
CA TYR A 733 20.26 17.94 0.63
C TYR A 733 20.16 17.27 -0.74
N LEU A 734 19.08 17.52 -1.48
CA LEU A 734 18.92 17.02 -2.84
C LEU A 734 19.41 18.06 -3.85
N ARG A 735 20.39 17.67 -4.67
CA ARG A 735 20.82 18.43 -5.86
C ARG A 735 20.46 17.68 -7.13
N GLN A 736 19.78 18.35 -8.06
CA GLN A 736 19.54 17.88 -9.42
C GLN A 736 20.54 18.57 -10.35
N LEU A 737 21.27 17.78 -11.15
CA LEU A 737 22.26 18.26 -12.12
C LEU A 737 21.65 18.61 -13.48
#